data_AF-A0A5R8MB81-F1
#
_entry.id   AF-A0A5R8MB81-F1
#
_cell.length_a   1.000
_cell.length_b   1.000
_cell.length_c   1.000
_cell.angle_alpha   90.00
_cell.angle_beta   90.00
_cell.angle_gamma   90.00
#
_symmetry.space_group_name_H-M   'P 1'
#
loop_
_entity.id
_entity.type
_entity.pdbx_description
1 polymer ?
#
loop_
_entity_poly.entity_id
_entity_poly.type
_entity_poly.pdbx_seq_one_letter_code
_entity_poly.pdbx_strand_id
1 'polypeptide(L)'
;PGPAYRLTWQPLSPPPPGPGQVLIELRAAGLNFRDLVHAVNLLPGEALEGFHGGFPLGLEGAGVIAAVGARVTGLRPGDRVMTAQAVGVGTHAVVPAWAVMPVPDDMDFTEAATIPMAHLTARAALSHTGALRAGETVLVHSGAGGVGLAAVQYGRRIGAHVIATAGTRARRAFLRAQGVEHVYDSRSLDFAEQIMELTGGRGVDVVLNSLIGEALIRSMEILAHGGRFVEIGKRDIFADHRLPMRPFGNNTAFIGLDVGTLLTQDPDRSARAIAELAGEVTAGRTTPLPHTVYPASHVADAFAAMRHSRHIGKIVISFDAAGESVLVETGPRPPRLDPQGTYLVSGGLGGFGAATARWLAARGARHLALVGRRGPDSPEAADLLRDLREHGAATHVYAADVSDRTAMSRIVEQARADGRPLRGVVHAAMHLDDGHIGDLTDDRVAAVLRPKIGGALVLDEVTRQEELDLFLLYSSVTTTLGHVGQTSYVAANHFLEALARRRRARGLPALTVCLGALAHTGVVARGAGDRLAAFGIEAVTPREAFTAIEDMLAGGADVAGVGRCDWSRLRQVLPALDRPRMSPVMPAATRQEDVSPEQIARQLEAMDADQVLAYLTEHIPRLLASILQMPAEQIAHDRKLEDYGMDSLMGAQVLASLRHQYGIDIPPMEILRSGGTIADLAALVLDRLRPRQATAAGR
;
A
#
# COMPACT_ATOMS: atom_id res chain seq x y z
N PRO A 1 -0.65 5.12 -2.81
CA PRO A 1 -1.80 4.44 -2.19
C PRO A 1 -2.63 5.43 -1.35
N GLY A 2 -3.93 5.22 -1.20
CA GLY A 2 -4.83 6.07 -0.40
C GLY A 2 -6.04 6.60 -1.18
N PRO A 3 -6.87 7.47 -0.57
CA PRO A 3 -8.10 7.99 -1.19
C PRO A 3 -7.84 8.80 -2.48
N ALA A 4 -6.63 9.30 -2.68
CA ALA A 4 -6.16 9.98 -3.89
C ALA A 4 -4.94 9.26 -4.51
N TYR A 5 -5.13 8.00 -4.94
CA TYR A 5 -4.08 7.26 -5.65
C TYR A 5 -3.97 7.69 -7.12
N ARG A 6 -2.77 7.53 -7.70
CA ARG A 6 -2.49 7.68 -9.13
C ARG A 6 -1.98 6.36 -9.69
N LEU A 7 -2.49 5.94 -10.84
CA LEU A 7 -1.99 4.79 -11.58
C LEU A 7 -1.08 5.30 -12.70
N THR A 8 0.11 4.71 -12.82
CA THR A 8 1.08 5.07 -13.86
C THR A 8 1.72 3.81 -14.43
N TRP A 9 2.06 3.86 -15.71
CA TRP A 9 2.81 2.79 -16.38
C TRP A 9 4.30 3.08 -16.28
N GLN A 10 5.09 2.09 -15.89
CA GLN A 10 6.54 2.24 -15.73
C GLN A 10 7.29 1.22 -16.59
N PRO A 11 8.48 1.55 -17.13
CA PRO A 11 9.26 0.62 -17.90
C PRO A 11 9.82 -0.48 -16.99
N LEU A 12 9.56 -1.73 -17.36
CA LEU A 12 10.15 -2.90 -16.71
C LEU A 12 11.04 -3.63 -17.72
N SER A 13 12.25 -3.99 -17.30
CA SER A 13 13.07 -4.98 -18.02
C SER A 13 12.83 -6.33 -17.37
N PRO A 14 12.01 -7.21 -17.96
CA PRO A 14 11.71 -8.51 -17.35
C PRO A 14 13.01 -9.32 -17.24
N PRO A 15 13.34 -9.86 -16.04
CA PRO A 15 14.49 -10.74 -15.91
C PRO A 15 14.28 -12.03 -16.73
N PRO A 16 15.36 -12.68 -17.19
CA PRO A 16 15.23 -14.01 -17.78
C PRO A 16 14.66 -15.00 -16.74
N PRO A 17 13.85 -15.98 -17.16
CA PRO A 17 13.26 -16.94 -16.23
C PRO A 17 14.35 -17.81 -15.58
N GLY A 18 14.30 -17.94 -14.26
CA GLY A 18 15.17 -18.81 -13.50
C GLY A 18 14.76 -20.30 -13.61
N PRO A 19 15.50 -21.22 -12.96
CA PRO A 19 15.16 -22.63 -13.01
C PRO A 19 13.75 -22.92 -12.44
N GLY A 20 12.91 -23.63 -13.20
CA GLY A 20 11.53 -23.95 -12.85
C GLY A 20 10.52 -22.83 -13.14
N GLN A 21 10.94 -21.77 -13.83
CA GLN A 21 10.10 -20.61 -14.16
C GLN A 21 9.92 -20.46 -15.68
N VAL A 22 8.87 -19.74 -16.05
CA VAL A 22 8.63 -19.31 -17.44
C VAL A 22 8.42 -17.80 -17.47
N LEU A 23 8.83 -17.18 -18.57
CA LEU A 23 8.50 -15.79 -18.89
C LEU A 23 7.30 -15.80 -19.83
N ILE A 24 6.22 -15.15 -19.41
CA ILE A 24 4.99 -15.00 -20.19
C ILE A 24 4.94 -13.56 -20.72
N GLU A 25 4.76 -13.42 -22.03
CA GLU A 25 4.31 -12.17 -22.65
C GLU A 25 2.79 -12.09 -22.49
N LEU A 26 2.35 -11.23 -21.56
CA LEU A 26 0.95 -11.07 -21.19
C LEU A 26 0.18 -10.31 -22.26
N ARG A 27 -0.96 -10.87 -22.62
CA ARG A 27 -1.93 -10.33 -23.59
C ARG A 27 -3.14 -9.74 -22.87
N ALA A 28 -3.49 -10.31 -21.72
CA ALA A 28 -4.53 -9.80 -20.83
C ALA A 28 -4.22 -10.06 -19.35
N ALA A 29 -4.71 -9.18 -18.47
CA ALA A 29 -4.62 -9.34 -17.02
C ALA A 29 -5.99 -9.14 -16.35
N GLY A 30 -6.35 -10.04 -15.43
CA GLY A 30 -7.61 -9.95 -14.69
C GLY A 30 -7.47 -9.08 -13.44
N LEU A 31 -8.32 -8.06 -13.31
CA LEU A 31 -8.39 -7.26 -12.08
C LEU A 31 -9.25 -7.96 -11.03
N ASN A 32 -8.80 -7.91 -9.78
CA ASN A 32 -9.46 -8.49 -8.62
C ASN A 32 -9.78 -7.39 -7.60
N PHE A 33 -10.79 -7.61 -6.74
CA PHE A 33 -11.18 -6.61 -5.73
C PHE A 33 -10.01 -6.22 -4.80
N ARG A 34 -9.07 -7.16 -4.58
CA ARG A 34 -7.81 -6.90 -3.86
C ARG A 34 -6.99 -5.77 -4.49
N ASP A 35 -6.93 -5.68 -5.83
CA ASP A 35 -6.15 -4.65 -6.52
C ASP A 35 -6.67 -3.24 -6.17
N LEU A 36 -7.99 -3.09 -6.14
CA LEU A 36 -8.63 -1.86 -5.68
C LEU A 36 -8.32 -1.59 -4.21
N VAL A 37 -8.52 -2.58 -3.33
CA VAL A 37 -8.28 -2.44 -1.88
C VAL A 37 -6.84 -2.03 -1.57
N HIS A 38 -5.87 -2.55 -2.32
CA HIS A 38 -4.47 -2.13 -2.25
C HIS A 38 -4.32 -0.66 -2.72
N ALA A 39 -4.89 -0.30 -3.87
CA ALA A 39 -4.77 1.06 -4.42
C ALA A 39 -5.28 2.13 -3.44
N VAL A 40 -6.42 1.87 -2.78
CA VAL A 40 -7.03 2.81 -1.82
C VAL A 40 -6.52 2.66 -0.37
N ASN A 41 -5.58 1.75 -0.11
CA ASN A 41 -4.96 1.52 1.20
C ASN A 41 -5.97 1.16 2.31
N LEU A 42 -6.92 0.26 2.00
CA LEU A 42 -7.98 -0.15 2.94
C LEU A 42 -7.65 -1.39 3.78
N LEU A 43 -6.47 -1.98 3.61
CA LEU A 43 -5.98 -3.09 4.43
C LEU A 43 -4.63 -2.74 5.06
N PRO A 44 -4.33 -3.25 6.28
CA PRO A 44 -3.03 -3.06 6.90
C PRO A 44 -1.93 -3.70 6.04
N GLY A 45 -0.69 -3.20 6.18
CA GLY A 45 0.46 -3.68 5.40
C GLY A 45 0.67 -5.20 5.51
N GLU A 46 0.45 -5.76 6.69
CA GLU A 46 0.55 -7.21 6.98
C GLU A 46 -0.40 -8.06 6.10
N ALA A 47 -1.61 -7.55 5.80
CA ALA A 47 -2.56 -8.22 4.91
C ALA A 47 -2.10 -8.26 3.44
N LEU A 48 -1.07 -7.48 3.11
CA LEU A 48 -0.43 -7.40 1.81
C LEU A 48 0.92 -8.14 1.79
N GLU A 49 1.51 -8.46 2.95
CA GLU A 49 2.87 -9.00 3.12
C GLU A 49 3.05 -10.48 2.73
N GLY A 50 1.99 -11.20 2.32
CA GLY A 50 2.06 -12.62 1.94
C GLY A 50 2.32 -12.93 0.46
N PHE A 51 2.45 -11.90 -0.41
CA PHE A 51 2.53 -12.10 -1.86
C PHE A 51 3.93 -11.79 -2.39
N HIS A 52 4.72 -12.85 -2.62
CA HIS A 52 6.03 -12.76 -3.24
C HIS A 52 5.91 -12.70 -4.77
N GLY A 53 6.60 -11.75 -5.39
CA GLY A 53 6.51 -11.44 -6.82
C GLY A 53 6.85 -9.99 -7.16
N GLY A 54 6.95 -9.11 -6.15
CA GLY A 54 7.40 -7.72 -6.31
C GLY A 54 6.35 -6.77 -6.90
N PHE A 55 5.18 -7.28 -7.30
CA PHE A 55 4.09 -6.47 -7.85
C PHE A 55 2.96 -6.25 -6.84
N PRO A 56 2.56 -4.98 -6.59
CA PRO A 56 1.48 -4.66 -5.66
C PRO A 56 0.08 -4.99 -6.22
N LEU A 57 -0.06 -5.08 -7.54
CA LEU A 57 -1.32 -5.26 -8.28
C LEU A 57 -1.19 -6.43 -9.25
N GLY A 58 -2.32 -7.05 -9.62
CA GLY A 58 -2.40 -8.06 -10.67
C GLY A 58 -2.04 -9.45 -10.18
N LEU A 59 -3.04 -10.32 -10.13
CA LEU A 59 -2.99 -11.66 -9.53
C LEU A 59 -3.26 -12.80 -10.51
N GLU A 60 -3.53 -12.46 -11.76
CA GLU A 60 -3.74 -13.41 -12.83
C GLU A 60 -3.58 -12.73 -14.18
N GLY A 61 -3.27 -13.53 -15.19
CA GLY A 61 -3.19 -13.07 -16.56
C GLY A 61 -3.09 -14.23 -17.54
N ALA A 62 -3.18 -13.90 -18.81
CA ALA A 62 -3.09 -14.83 -19.92
C ALA A 62 -2.24 -14.23 -21.05
N GLY A 63 -1.53 -15.10 -21.77
CA GLY A 63 -0.61 -14.70 -22.82
C GLY A 63 0.16 -15.85 -23.42
N VAL A 64 1.35 -15.57 -23.95
CA VAL A 64 2.19 -16.53 -24.66
C VAL A 64 3.51 -16.71 -23.92
N ILE A 65 3.99 -17.95 -23.79
CA ILE A 65 5.32 -18.19 -23.24
C ILE A 65 6.37 -17.59 -24.18
N ALA A 66 7.16 -16.64 -23.69
CA ALA A 66 8.26 -16.03 -24.43
C ALA A 66 9.59 -16.76 -24.20
N ALA A 67 9.83 -17.24 -22.97
CA ALA A 67 11.02 -18.00 -22.63
C ALA A 67 10.77 -18.99 -21.49
N VAL A 68 11.60 -20.04 -21.43
CA VAL A 68 11.50 -21.13 -20.46
C VAL A 68 12.84 -21.29 -19.74
N GLY A 69 12.82 -21.33 -18.40
CA GLY A 69 14.01 -21.55 -17.59
C GLY A 69 14.42 -23.02 -17.49
N ALA A 70 15.62 -23.26 -16.96
CA ALA A 70 16.13 -24.63 -16.76
C ALA A 70 15.19 -25.48 -15.86
N ARG A 71 15.17 -26.80 -16.02
CA ARG A 71 14.31 -27.75 -15.25
C ARG A 71 12.80 -27.62 -15.47
N VAL A 72 12.34 -26.79 -16.41
CA VAL A 72 10.97 -26.84 -16.89
C VAL A 72 10.85 -27.90 -17.98
N THR A 73 9.85 -28.76 -17.87
CA THR A 73 9.54 -29.79 -18.86
C THR A 73 8.06 -29.67 -19.26
N GLY A 74 7.73 -29.96 -20.52
CA GLY A 74 6.35 -29.91 -21.01
C GLY A 74 5.80 -28.54 -21.40
N LEU A 75 6.58 -27.47 -21.28
CA LEU A 75 6.24 -26.12 -21.76
C LEU A 75 7.33 -25.61 -22.71
N ARG A 76 6.95 -24.85 -23.73
CA ARG A 76 7.88 -24.25 -24.71
C ARG A 76 7.46 -22.82 -25.08
N PRO A 77 8.40 -22.00 -25.59
CA PRO A 77 8.04 -20.72 -26.20
C PRO A 77 6.98 -20.88 -27.29
N GLY A 78 6.02 -19.96 -27.32
CA GLY A 78 4.86 -20.00 -28.22
C GLY A 78 3.61 -20.65 -27.65
N ASP A 79 3.69 -21.39 -26.54
CA ASP A 79 2.52 -21.99 -25.92
C ASP A 79 1.60 -20.90 -25.34
N ARG A 80 0.28 -21.06 -25.54
CA ARG A 80 -0.77 -20.17 -25.04
C ARG A 80 -1.15 -20.58 -23.62
N VAL A 81 -1.03 -19.65 -22.67
CA VAL A 81 -1.14 -19.98 -21.25
C VAL A 81 -1.84 -18.91 -20.43
N MET A 82 -2.39 -19.32 -19.29
CA MET A 82 -2.93 -18.46 -18.23
C MET A 82 -2.39 -18.88 -16.87
N THR A 83 -2.41 -17.99 -15.88
CA THR A 83 -1.76 -18.21 -14.59
C THR A 83 -2.49 -17.52 -13.43
N ALA A 84 -2.45 -18.12 -12.25
CA ALA A 84 -2.92 -17.57 -10.97
C ALA A 84 -1.72 -17.24 -10.06
N GLN A 85 -1.01 -16.15 -10.38
CA GLN A 85 0.17 -15.69 -9.64
C GLN A 85 0.26 -14.17 -9.67
N ALA A 86 1.12 -13.59 -8.82
CA ALA A 86 1.43 -12.17 -8.83
C ALA A 86 2.17 -11.79 -10.14
N VAL A 87 1.40 -11.50 -11.19
CA VAL A 87 1.90 -11.19 -12.52
C VAL A 87 2.09 -9.71 -12.78
N GLY A 88 1.58 -8.84 -11.91
CA GLY A 88 1.51 -7.41 -12.22
C GLY A 88 0.31 -7.08 -13.12
N VAL A 89 0.05 -5.78 -13.26
CA VAL A 89 -0.70 -5.26 -14.40
C VAL A 89 0.35 -4.76 -15.39
N GLY A 90 0.88 -5.65 -16.24
CA GLY A 90 2.02 -5.38 -17.11
C GLY A 90 2.09 -6.34 -18.30
N THR A 91 3.01 -6.08 -19.25
CA THR A 91 3.12 -6.84 -20.50
C THR A 91 3.94 -8.12 -20.38
N HIS A 92 4.69 -8.31 -19.29
CA HIS A 92 5.53 -9.48 -19.08
C HIS A 92 5.54 -9.87 -17.60
N ALA A 93 5.51 -11.18 -17.34
CA ALA A 93 5.65 -11.72 -16.00
C ALA A 93 6.48 -13.01 -15.99
N VAL A 94 7.34 -13.15 -14.99
CA VAL A 94 8.02 -14.41 -14.69
C VAL A 94 7.26 -15.13 -13.61
N VAL A 95 6.79 -16.34 -13.90
CA VAL A 95 6.02 -17.16 -12.95
C VAL A 95 6.60 -18.57 -12.85
N PRO A 96 6.38 -19.28 -11.72
CA PRO A 96 6.71 -20.70 -11.64
C PRO A 96 5.93 -21.52 -12.68
N ALA A 97 6.60 -22.49 -13.31
CA ALA A 97 5.99 -23.33 -14.34
C ALA A 97 4.76 -24.12 -13.84
N TRP A 98 4.74 -24.51 -12.55
CA TRP A 98 3.61 -25.22 -11.94
C TRP A 98 2.34 -24.36 -11.83
N ALA A 99 2.46 -23.03 -11.91
CA ALA A 99 1.34 -22.11 -11.78
C ALA A 99 0.62 -21.82 -13.11
N VAL A 100 1.03 -22.48 -14.18
CA VAL A 100 0.62 -22.21 -15.55
C VAL A 100 -0.41 -23.25 -16.01
N MET A 101 -1.47 -22.79 -16.69
CA MET A 101 -2.51 -23.62 -17.28
C MET A 101 -2.59 -23.33 -18.79
N PRO A 102 -2.85 -24.33 -19.64
CA PRO A 102 -3.02 -24.12 -21.07
C PRO A 102 -4.29 -23.30 -21.36
N VAL A 103 -4.23 -22.45 -22.38
CA VAL A 103 -5.40 -21.77 -22.94
C VAL A 103 -5.86 -22.56 -24.17
N PRO A 104 -7.10 -23.08 -24.18
CA PRO A 104 -7.68 -23.76 -25.34
C PRO A 104 -7.65 -22.92 -26.61
N ASP A 105 -7.61 -23.58 -27.78
CA ASP A 105 -7.46 -22.89 -29.06
C ASP A 105 -8.64 -21.95 -29.37
N ASP A 106 -9.84 -22.30 -28.92
CA ASP A 106 -11.10 -21.60 -29.09
C ASP A 106 -11.38 -20.51 -28.05
N MET A 107 -10.47 -20.29 -27.10
CA MET A 107 -10.61 -19.29 -26.03
C MET A 107 -9.64 -18.13 -26.24
N ASP A 108 -10.12 -16.89 -26.23
CA ASP A 108 -9.21 -15.73 -26.34
C ASP A 108 -8.49 -15.42 -25.02
N PHE A 109 -7.48 -14.55 -25.04
CA PHE A 109 -6.71 -14.22 -23.83
C PHE A 109 -7.52 -13.41 -22.81
N THR A 110 -8.48 -12.59 -23.25
CA THR A 110 -9.33 -11.82 -22.35
C THR A 110 -10.30 -12.71 -21.59
N GLU A 111 -10.87 -13.70 -22.25
CA GLU A 111 -11.67 -14.79 -21.69
C GLU A 111 -10.83 -15.63 -20.71
N ALA A 112 -9.64 -16.06 -21.14
CA ALA A 112 -8.74 -16.85 -20.31
C ALA A 112 -8.32 -16.13 -19.02
N ALA A 113 -8.08 -14.82 -19.08
CA ALA A 113 -7.73 -14.01 -17.91
C ALA A 113 -8.85 -13.90 -16.85
N THR A 114 -10.07 -14.38 -17.14
CA THR A 114 -11.17 -14.43 -16.17
C THR A 114 -11.17 -15.66 -15.27
N ILE A 115 -10.39 -16.69 -15.65
CA ILE A 115 -10.50 -18.03 -15.06
C ILE A 115 -9.65 -18.23 -13.79
N PRO A 116 -8.33 -17.95 -13.81
CA PRO A 116 -7.39 -18.53 -12.85
C PRO A 116 -7.74 -18.27 -11.38
N MET A 117 -7.85 -17.01 -10.96
CA MET A 117 -7.99 -16.66 -9.55
C MET A 117 -9.42 -16.92 -9.05
N ALA A 118 -10.43 -16.59 -9.86
CA ALA A 118 -11.83 -16.75 -9.49
C ALA A 118 -12.23 -18.22 -9.31
N HIS A 119 -11.88 -19.08 -10.28
CA HIS A 119 -12.20 -20.50 -10.20
C HIS A 119 -11.31 -21.25 -9.21
N LEU A 120 -10.04 -20.89 -9.07
CA LEU A 120 -9.19 -21.47 -8.03
C LEU A 120 -9.75 -21.17 -6.63
N THR A 121 -10.22 -19.94 -6.41
CA THR A 121 -10.85 -19.55 -5.14
C THR A 121 -12.16 -20.30 -4.91
N ALA A 122 -13.05 -20.35 -5.89
CA ALA A 122 -14.31 -21.08 -5.79
C ALA A 122 -14.09 -22.58 -5.51
N ARG A 123 -13.13 -23.21 -6.18
CA ARG A 123 -12.76 -24.63 -5.95
C ARG A 123 -12.16 -24.84 -4.57
N ALA A 124 -11.21 -24.01 -4.15
CA ALA A 124 -10.62 -24.11 -2.82
C ALA A 124 -11.71 -23.96 -1.74
N ALA A 125 -12.61 -22.99 -1.91
CA ALA A 125 -13.70 -22.74 -0.99
C ALA A 125 -14.73 -23.87 -0.94
N LEU A 126 -15.26 -24.29 -2.09
CA LEU A 126 -16.39 -25.22 -2.13
C LEU A 126 -15.97 -26.68 -2.16
N SER A 127 -14.89 -27.02 -2.85
CA SER A 127 -14.42 -28.41 -2.97
C SER A 127 -13.56 -28.82 -1.76
N HIS A 128 -12.45 -28.11 -1.53
CA HIS A 128 -11.44 -28.55 -0.57
C HIS A 128 -11.81 -28.21 0.88
N THR A 129 -12.28 -26.99 1.12
CA THR A 129 -12.58 -26.50 2.46
C THR A 129 -14.02 -26.77 2.85
N GLY A 130 -14.96 -26.38 1.99
CA GLY A 130 -16.38 -26.56 2.18
C GLY A 130 -16.84 -27.99 1.94
N ALA A 131 -16.07 -28.84 1.24
CA ALA A 131 -16.43 -30.23 0.94
C ALA A 131 -17.87 -30.40 0.39
N LEU A 132 -18.31 -29.45 -0.44
CA LEU A 132 -19.67 -29.37 -0.98
C LEU A 132 -20.00 -30.60 -1.84
N ARG A 133 -21.16 -31.19 -1.59
CA ARG A 133 -21.64 -32.42 -2.23
C ARG A 133 -22.87 -32.16 -3.10
N ALA A 134 -23.15 -33.08 -4.00
CA ALA A 134 -24.39 -33.10 -4.75
C ALA A 134 -25.59 -33.14 -3.79
N GLY A 135 -26.62 -32.34 -4.07
CA GLY A 135 -27.83 -32.22 -3.24
C GLY A 135 -27.71 -31.32 -2.00
N GLU A 136 -26.51 -30.86 -1.65
CA GLU A 136 -26.35 -29.87 -0.57
C GLU A 136 -26.74 -28.46 -1.05
N THR A 137 -27.18 -27.63 -0.12
CA THR A 137 -27.51 -26.21 -0.36
C THR A 137 -26.33 -25.33 -0.04
N VAL A 138 -25.91 -24.49 -0.99
CA VAL A 138 -24.84 -23.50 -0.83
C VAL A 138 -25.36 -22.08 -0.99
N LEU A 139 -25.02 -21.20 -0.05
CA LEU A 139 -25.22 -19.76 -0.15
C LEU A 139 -23.94 -19.09 -0.66
N VAL A 140 -24.04 -18.38 -1.79
CA VAL A 140 -22.95 -17.62 -2.40
C VAL A 140 -23.24 -16.12 -2.31
N HIS A 141 -22.50 -15.43 -1.45
CA HIS A 141 -22.58 -13.97 -1.39
C HIS A 141 -21.86 -13.29 -2.56
N SER A 142 -22.32 -12.10 -2.92
CA SER A 142 -21.79 -11.34 -4.06
C SER A 142 -21.78 -12.16 -5.36
N GLY A 143 -22.83 -12.94 -5.60
CA GLY A 143 -22.90 -13.97 -6.64
C GLY A 143 -22.63 -13.47 -8.06
N ALA A 144 -22.87 -12.18 -8.34
CA ALA A 144 -22.63 -11.58 -9.66
C ALA A 144 -21.18 -11.08 -9.87
N GLY A 145 -20.30 -11.23 -8.88
CA GLY A 145 -18.87 -10.94 -9.00
C GLY A 145 -18.07 -12.15 -9.52
N GLY A 146 -16.77 -11.97 -9.78
CA GLY A 146 -15.91 -13.04 -10.33
C GLY A 146 -15.96 -14.36 -9.55
N VAL A 147 -15.59 -14.35 -8.27
CA VAL A 147 -15.62 -15.56 -7.42
C VAL A 147 -17.05 -16.09 -7.26
N GLY A 148 -18.04 -15.20 -7.14
CA GLY A 148 -19.45 -15.58 -7.02
C GLY A 148 -19.95 -16.38 -8.22
N LEU A 149 -19.66 -15.91 -9.45
CA LEU A 149 -20.04 -16.60 -10.68
C LEU A 149 -19.29 -17.93 -10.85
N ALA A 150 -18.00 -17.96 -10.51
CA ALA A 150 -17.23 -19.21 -10.50
C ALA A 150 -17.81 -20.24 -9.49
N ALA A 151 -18.22 -19.78 -8.31
CA ALA A 151 -18.88 -20.61 -7.30
C ALA A 151 -20.26 -21.11 -7.76
N VAL A 152 -21.05 -20.28 -8.43
CA VAL A 152 -22.33 -20.69 -9.05
C VAL A 152 -22.09 -21.76 -10.11
N GLN A 153 -21.12 -21.57 -11.02
CA GLN A 153 -20.78 -22.57 -12.03
C GLN A 153 -20.36 -23.90 -11.37
N TYR A 154 -19.47 -23.84 -10.38
CA TYR A 154 -19.01 -25.03 -9.66
C TYR A 154 -20.16 -25.76 -8.95
N GLY A 155 -20.97 -25.05 -8.16
CA GLY A 155 -22.08 -25.61 -7.40
C GLY A 155 -23.12 -26.29 -8.29
N ARG A 156 -23.51 -25.64 -9.40
CA ARG A 156 -24.46 -26.24 -10.37
C ARG A 156 -23.91 -27.49 -11.02
N ARG A 157 -22.63 -27.48 -11.41
CA ARG A 157 -21.98 -28.61 -12.07
C ARG A 157 -21.94 -29.87 -11.20
N ILE A 158 -21.73 -29.71 -9.90
CA ILE A 158 -21.73 -30.84 -8.96
C ILE A 158 -23.13 -31.23 -8.48
N GLY A 159 -24.19 -30.52 -8.90
CA GLY A 159 -25.57 -30.80 -8.53
C GLY A 159 -25.96 -30.27 -7.15
N ALA A 160 -25.32 -29.21 -6.64
CA ALA A 160 -25.72 -28.53 -5.41
C ALA A 160 -26.86 -27.52 -5.68
N HIS A 161 -27.68 -27.25 -4.66
CA HIS A 161 -28.71 -26.21 -4.69
C HIS A 161 -28.07 -24.86 -4.37
N VAL A 162 -27.90 -24.03 -5.40
CA VAL A 162 -27.22 -22.72 -5.25
C VAL A 162 -28.24 -21.63 -4.93
N ILE A 163 -28.03 -20.96 -3.80
CA ILE A 163 -28.67 -19.69 -3.43
C ILE A 163 -27.62 -18.59 -3.56
N ALA A 164 -27.97 -17.43 -4.09
CA ALA A 164 -27.02 -16.33 -4.22
C ALA A 164 -27.57 -14.99 -3.68
N THR A 165 -26.67 -14.07 -3.32
CA THR A 165 -27.05 -12.67 -3.06
C THR A 165 -26.34 -11.71 -4.00
N ALA A 166 -27.01 -10.61 -4.36
CA ALA A 166 -26.40 -9.51 -5.11
C ALA A 166 -27.10 -8.16 -4.82
N GLY A 167 -26.32 -7.09 -4.77
CA GLY A 167 -26.79 -5.79 -4.25
C GLY A 167 -27.66 -4.95 -5.18
N THR A 168 -27.69 -5.21 -6.49
CA THR A 168 -28.54 -4.44 -7.44
C THR A 168 -29.55 -5.34 -8.13
N ARG A 169 -30.72 -4.77 -8.46
CA ARG A 169 -31.78 -5.50 -9.18
C ARG A 169 -31.29 -6.09 -10.50
N ALA A 170 -30.46 -5.36 -11.24
CA ALA A 170 -29.86 -5.83 -12.50
C ALA A 170 -28.97 -7.06 -12.29
N ARG A 171 -28.10 -7.05 -11.27
CA ARG A 171 -27.26 -8.21 -10.91
C ARG A 171 -28.08 -9.42 -10.46
N ARG A 172 -29.16 -9.18 -9.71
CA ARG A 172 -30.07 -10.26 -9.30
C ARG A 172 -30.81 -10.87 -10.49
N ALA A 173 -31.28 -10.05 -11.43
CA ALA A 173 -31.91 -10.52 -12.66
C ALA A 173 -30.91 -11.32 -13.51
N PHE A 174 -29.66 -10.86 -13.61
CA PHE A 174 -28.58 -11.58 -14.29
C PHE A 174 -28.36 -12.97 -13.68
N LEU A 175 -28.24 -13.09 -12.36
CA LEU A 175 -28.06 -14.38 -11.70
C LEU A 175 -29.21 -15.36 -11.97
N ARG A 176 -30.46 -14.87 -11.99
CA ARG A 176 -31.62 -15.69 -12.37
C ARG A 176 -31.54 -16.17 -13.81
N ALA A 177 -31.12 -15.30 -14.73
CA ALA A 177 -30.88 -15.68 -16.13
C ALA A 177 -29.74 -16.70 -16.28
N GLN A 178 -28.76 -16.66 -15.37
CA GLN A 178 -27.72 -17.69 -15.23
C GLN A 178 -28.19 -18.96 -14.51
N GLY A 179 -29.50 -19.12 -14.29
CA GLY A 179 -30.13 -20.31 -13.73
C GLY A 179 -29.97 -20.50 -12.22
N VAL A 180 -29.71 -19.42 -11.47
CA VAL A 180 -29.84 -19.43 -10.01
C VAL A 180 -31.29 -19.12 -9.65
N GLU A 181 -32.00 -20.10 -9.10
CA GLU A 181 -33.43 -19.99 -8.81
C GLU A 181 -33.72 -18.95 -7.70
N HIS A 182 -32.94 -19.00 -6.62
CA HIS A 182 -33.13 -18.14 -5.46
C HIS A 182 -32.03 -17.09 -5.33
N VAL A 183 -32.40 -15.82 -5.53
CA VAL A 183 -31.47 -14.68 -5.50
C VAL A 183 -32.01 -13.55 -4.63
N TYR A 184 -31.27 -13.21 -3.57
CA TYR A 184 -31.65 -12.21 -2.56
C TYR A 184 -30.78 -10.95 -2.60
N ASP A 185 -31.19 -9.90 -1.90
CA ASP A 185 -30.41 -8.66 -1.80
C ASP A 185 -29.22 -8.84 -0.85
N SER A 186 -28.02 -8.53 -1.32
CA SER A 186 -26.81 -8.60 -0.49
C SER A 186 -26.62 -7.39 0.42
N ARG A 187 -27.47 -6.36 0.29
CA ARG A 187 -27.42 -5.12 1.09
C ARG A 187 -28.45 -5.10 2.22
N SER A 188 -29.41 -6.01 2.20
CA SER A 188 -30.35 -6.23 3.31
C SER A 188 -29.89 -7.41 4.16
N LEU A 189 -30.34 -7.47 5.42
CA LEU A 189 -30.18 -8.65 6.29
C LEU A 189 -31.34 -9.65 6.14
N ASP A 190 -32.40 -9.28 5.43
CA ASP A 190 -33.62 -10.08 5.25
C ASP A 190 -33.36 -11.40 4.53
N PHE A 191 -32.24 -11.52 3.79
CA PHE A 191 -31.88 -12.77 3.12
C PHE A 191 -31.83 -13.94 4.11
N ALA A 192 -31.47 -13.70 5.37
CA ALA A 192 -31.39 -14.76 6.37
C ALA A 192 -32.77 -15.35 6.66
N GLU A 193 -33.77 -14.51 6.89
CA GLU A 193 -35.14 -14.95 7.15
C GLU A 193 -35.77 -15.61 5.92
N GLN A 194 -35.55 -15.00 4.75
CA GLN A 194 -36.04 -15.53 3.48
C GLN A 194 -35.45 -16.91 3.13
N ILE A 195 -34.18 -17.14 3.45
CA ILE A 195 -33.53 -18.44 3.26
C ILE A 195 -34.03 -19.46 4.27
N MET A 196 -34.24 -19.06 5.54
CA MET A 196 -34.81 -19.96 6.54
C MET A 196 -36.23 -20.37 6.17
N GLU A 197 -37.07 -19.46 5.68
CA GLU A 197 -38.40 -19.76 5.17
C GLU A 197 -38.33 -20.73 3.97
N LEU A 198 -37.48 -20.40 2.97
CA LEU A 198 -37.27 -21.24 1.79
C LEU A 198 -36.84 -22.67 2.15
N THR A 199 -36.01 -22.82 3.18
CA THR A 199 -35.44 -24.12 3.60
C THR A 199 -36.27 -24.82 4.67
N GLY A 200 -37.47 -24.32 4.99
CA GLY A 200 -38.33 -24.90 6.02
C GLY A 200 -37.70 -24.89 7.41
N GLY A 201 -36.87 -23.89 7.69
CA GLY A 201 -36.12 -23.74 8.94
C GLY A 201 -34.82 -24.55 9.03
N ARG A 202 -34.41 -25.27 7.98
CA ARG A 202 -33.18 -26.08 7.99
C ARG A 202 -31.91 -25.24 7.86
N GLY A 203 -31.93 -24.17 7.06
CA GLY A 203 -30.74 -23.42 6.70
C GLY A 203 -29.95 -24.05 5.54
N VAL A 204 -28.69 -23.63 5.38
CA VAL A 204 -27.80 -24.03 4.28
C VAL A 204 -26.60 -24.85 4.76
N ASP A 205 -26.10 -25.78 3.94
CA ASP A 205 -24.99 -26.66 4.32
C ASP A 205 -23.63 -25.97 4.17
N VAL A 206 -23.49 -25.06 3.21
CA VAL A 206 -22.25 -24.30 2.98
C VAL A 206 -22.56 -22.83 2.76
N VAL A 207 -21.78 -21.93 3.35
CA VAL A 207 -21.78 -20.50 3.04
C VAL A 207 -20.41 -20.13 2.48
N LEU A 208 -20.39 -19.52 1.29
CA LEU A 208 -19.24 -18.79 0.77
C LEU A 208 -19.44 -17.30 1.02
N ASN A 209 -18.80 -16.78 2.07
CA ASN A 209 -19.02 -15.42 2.53
C ASN A 209 -17.97 -14.42 2.02
N SER A 210 -18.46 -13.25 1.62
CA SER A 210 -17.66 -12.06 1.33
C SER A 210 -18.25 -10.79 1.95
N LEU A 211 -19.32 -10.91 2.74
CA LEU A 211 -19.98 -9.80 3.42
C LEU A 211 -19.32 -9.57 4.78
N ILE A 212 -19.53 -8.38 5.34
CA ILE A 212 -18.84 -7.90 6.54
C ILE A 212 -19.84 -7.65 7.67
N GLY A 213 -19.35 -7.60 8.92
CA GLY A 213 -20.16 -7.19 10.07
C GLY A 213 -21.41 -8.05 10.32
N GLU A 214 -22.56 -7.43 10.57
CA GLU A 214 -23.79 -8.16 10.94
C GLU A 214 -24.26 -9.11 9.83
N ALA A 215 -24.01 -8.80 8.56
CA ALA A 215 -24.34 -9.71 7.46
C ALA A 215 -23.55 -11.03 7.54
N LEU A 216 -22.28 -11.00 7.96
CA LEU A 216 -21.49 -12.20 8.23
C LEU A 216 -22.15 -13.02 9.35
N ILE A 217 -22.54 -12.36 10.44
CA ILE A 217 -23.21 -13.02 11.58
C ILE A 217 -24.53 -13.67 11.17
N ARG A 218 -25.39 -12.94 10.45
CA ARG A 218 -26.66 -13.48 9.94
C ARG A 218 -26.45 -14.67 9.02
N SER A 219 -25.36 -14.68 8.26
CA SER A 219 -25.00 -15.80 7.38
C SER A 219 -24.53 -17.03 8.17
N MET A 220 -23.91 -16.85 9.35
CA MET A 220 -23.56 -17.96 10.23
C MET A 220 -24.79 -18.56 10.92
N GLU A 221 -25.78 -17.74 11.28
CA GLU A 221 -26.98 -18.18 11.99
C GLU A 221 -27.89 -19.09 11.15
N ILE A 222 -27.81 -18.98 9.81
CA ILE A 222 -28.57 -19.79 8.87
C ILE A 222 -27.84 -21.05 8.40
N LEU A 223 -26.72 -21.41 9.03
CA LEU A 223 -26.06 -22.70 8.79
C LEU A 223 -26.91 -23.84 9.34
N ALA A 224 -27.11 -24.87 8.52
CA ALA A 224 -27.70 -26.13 8.94
C ALA A 224 -26.76 -26.86 9.93
N HIS A 225 -27.30 -27.88 10.61
CA HIS A 225 -26.48 -28.78 11.43
C HIS A 225 -25.35 -29.39 10.60
N GLY A 226 -24.10 -29.31 11.09
CA GLY A 226 -22.92 -29.75 10.33
C GLY A 226 -22.47 -28.77 9.24
N GLY A 227 -23.07 -27.57 9.17
CA GLY A 227 -22.81 -26.59 8.13
C GLY A 227 -21.38 -26.01 8.17
N ARG A 228 -20.87 -25.60 7.00
CA ARG A 228 -19.50 -25.09 6.83
C ARG A 228 -19.51 -23.66 6.31
N PHE A 229 -18.91 -22.77 7.06
CA PHE A 229 -18.75 -21.37 6.72
C PHE A 229 -17.35 -21.11 6.18
N VAL A 230 -17.25 -20.62 4.95
CA VAL A 230 -15.98 -20.30 4.29
C VAL A 230 -15.89 -18.79 4.10
N GLU A 231 -15.03 -18.16 4.90
CA GLU A 231 -14.78 -16.73 4.89
C GLU A 231 -13.65 -16.40 3.92
N ILE A 232 -13.94 -15.66 2.84
CA ILE A 232 -12.92 -15.13 1.92
C ILE A 232 -12.69 -13.62 2.09
N GLY A 233 -13.52 -12.95 2.89
CA GLY A 233 -13.34 -11.56 3.27
C GLY A 233 -12.21 -11.39 4.27
N LYS A 234 -11.39 -10.37 4.06
CA LYS A 234 -10.22 -10.09 4.91
C LYS A 234 -10.51 -9.07 6.02
N ARG A 235 -11.50 -8.19 5.82
CA ARG A 235 -11.71 -7.01 6.66
C ARG A 235 -11.99 -7.38 8.13
N ASP A 236 -12.95 -8.25 8.39
CA ASP A 236 -13.31 -8.65 9.75
C ASP A 236 -12.20 -9.46 10.43
N ILE A 237 -11.44 -10.26 9.66
CA ILE A 237 -10.29 -11.03 10.15
C ILE A 237 -9.19 -10.08 10.65
N PHE A 238 -8.76 -9.11 9.83
CA PHE A 238 -7.70 -8.16 10.22
C PHE A 238 -8.18 -7.10 11.23
N ALA A 239 -9.50 -6.92 11.38
CA ALA A 239 -10.08 -6.08 12.42
C ALA A 239 -10.26 -6.81 13.77
N ASP A 240 -9.90 -8.09 13.85
CA ASP A 240 -10.07 -8.95 15.03
C ASP A 240 -11.51 -8.91 15.59
N HIS A 241 -12.50 -8.97 14.69
CA HIS A 241 -13.90 -8.97 15.10
C HIS A 241 -14.28 -10.28 15.80
N ARG A 242 -15.06 -10.17 16.88
CA ARG A 242 -15.50 -11.31 17.68
C ARG A 242 -16.56 -12.12 16.94
N LEU A 243 -16.35 -13.44 16.88
CA LEU A 243 -17.35 -14.38 16.38
C LEU A 243 -18.26 -14.88 17.51
N PRO A 244 -19.58 -14.99 17.30
CA PRO A 244 -20.49 -15.58 18.27
C PRO A 244 -20.24 -17.08 18.38
N MET A 245 -20.18 -17.60 19.60
CA MET A 245 -19.90 -19.02 19.85
C MET A 245 -21.12 -19.94 19.73
N ARG A 246 -22.34 -19.38 19.80
CA ARG A 246 -23.58 -20.16 19.81
C ARG A 246 -23.79 -21.04 18.57
N PRO A 247 -23.50 -20.59 17.32
CA PRO A 247 -23.66 -21.43 16.12
C PRO A 247 -22.85 -22.74 16.13
N PHE A 248 -21.72 -22.79 16.85
CA PHE A 248 -20.88 -24.00 16.92
C PHE A 248 -21.54 -25.15 17.70
N GLY A 249 -22.58 -24.88 18.50
CA GLY A 249 -23.39 -25.92 19.15
C GLY A 249 -24.14 -26.82 18.16
N ASN A 250 -24.28 -26.41 16.89
CA ASN A 250 -24.89 -27.18 15.81
C ASN A 250 -23.85 -27.97 14.97
N ASN A 251 -22.68 -28.30 15.55
CA ASN A 251 -21.58 -28.97 14.85
C ASN A 251 -21.12 -28.23 13.58
N THR A 252 -21.21 -26.90 13.58
CA THR A 252 -20.79 -26.07 12.44
C THR A 252 -19.28 -25.85 12.44
N ALA A 253 -18.73 -25.52 11.27
CA ALA A 253 -17.33 -25.16 11.08
C ALA A 253 -17.19 -23.76 10.49
N PHE A 254 -16.15 -23.02 10.90
CA PHE A 254 -15.79 -21.73 10.34
C PHE A 254 -14.33 -21.80 9.84
N ILE A 255 -14.10 -21.51 8.57
CA ILE A 255 -12.78 -21.53 7.95
C ILE A 255 -12.50 -20.22 7.24
N GLY A 256 -11.44 -19.53 7.64
CA GLY A 256 -10.85 -18.44 6.85
C GLY A 256 -10.03 -19.00 5.69
N LEU A 257 -10.27 -18.50 4.48
CA LEU A 257 -9.60 -18.94 3.27
C LEU A 257 -8.90 -17.76 2.56
N ASP A 258 -7.58 -17.86 2.43
CA ASP A 258 -6.78 -16.94 1.64
C ASP A 258 -5.97 -17.72 0.60
N VAL A 259 -6.47 -17.75 -0.63
CA VAL A 259 -5.81 -18.44 -1.76
C VAL A 259 -4.44 -17.82 -2.06
N GLY A 260 -4.28 -16.54 -1.78
CA GLY A 260 -3.03 -15.84 -1.97
C GLY A 260 -1.89 -16.36 -1.11
N THR A 261 -2.17 -16.63 0.17
CA THR A 261 -1.19 -17.22 1.08
C THR A 261 -1.00 -18.71 0.81
N LEU A 262 -2.04 -19.43 0.37
CA LEU A 262 -1.89 -20.83 -0.06
C LEU A 262 -0.87 -20.97 -1.21
N LEU A 263 -0.93 -20.08 -2.20
CA LEU A 263 -0.01 -20.06 -3.34
C LEU A 263 1.46 -19.87 -2.96
N THR A 264 1.73 -19.23 -1.81
CA THR A 264 3.10 -18.93 -1.36
C THR A 264 3.59 -19.87 -0.26
N GLN A 265 2.71 -20.29 0.64
CA GLN A 265 3.06 -21.12 1.80
C GLN A 265 2.92 -22.63 1.55
N ASP A 266 2.11 -23.05 0.57
CA ASP A 266 1.91 -24.47 0.23
C ASP A 266 1.89 -24.68 -1.30
N PRO A 267 3.03 -24.48 -1.99
CA PRO A 267 3.11 -24.54 -3.44
C PRO A 267 2.75 -25.92 -4.00
N ASP A 268 3.00 -27.00 -3.26
CA ASP A 268 2.67 -28.36 -3.70
C ASP A 268 1.15 -28.59 -3.75
N ARG A 269 0.42 -28.13 -2.73
CA ARG A 269 -1.05 -28.17 -2.75
C ARG A 269 -1.62 -27.27 -3.83
N SER A 270 -1.05 -26.07 -4.00
CA SER A 270 -1.46 -25.16 -5.06
C SER A 270 -1.21 -25.70 -6.45
N ALA A 271 -0.07 -26.36 -6.69
CA ALA A 271 0.24 -27.01 -7.96
C ALA A 271 -0.80 -28.09 -8.30
N ARG A 272 -1.23 -28.91 -7.33
CA ARG A 272 -2.30 -29.89 -7.54
C ARG A 272 -3.63 -29.22 -7.89
N ALA A 273 -4.02 -28.19 -7.14
CA ALA A 273 -5.27 -27.47 -7.40
C ALA A 273 -5.29 -26.79 -8.78
N ILE A 274 -4.15 -26.25 -9.23
CA ILE A 274 -3.99 -25.66 -10.57
C ILE A 274 -4.06 -26.74 -11.65
N ALA A 275 -3.38 -27.88 -11.46
CA ALA A 275 -3.43 -28.99 -12.42
C ALA A 275 -4.86 -29.55 -12.59
N GLU A 276 -5.63 -29.65 -11.51
CA GLU A 276 -7.03 -30.05 -11.58
C GLU A 276 -7.88 -29.03 -12.35
N LEU A 277 -7.71 -27.74 -12.06
CA LEU A 277 -8.42 -26.67 -12.76
C LEU A 277 -8.07 -26.65 -14.26
N ALA A 278 -6.79 -26.84 -14.62
CA ALA A 278 -6.35 -26.98 -16.00
C ALA A 278 -7.05 -28.14 -16.71
N GLY A 279 -7.20 -29.29 -16.04
CA GLY A 279 -7.93 -30.44 -16.56
C GLY A 279 -9.43 -30.17 -16.78
N GLU A 280 -10.04 -29.31 -15.97
CA GLU A 280 -11.44 -28.90 -16.15
C GLU A 280 -11.65 -27.91 -17.29
N VAL A 281 -10.74 -26.94 -17.42
CA VAL A 281 -10.74 -26.00 -18.55
C VAL A 281 -10.59 -26.77 -19.85
N THR A 282 -9.58 -27.65 -19.94
CA THR A 282 -9.31 -28.44 -21.16
C THR A 282 -10.49 -29.36 -21.52
N ALA A 283 -11.23 -29.83 -20.52
CA ALA A 283 -12.41 -30.66 -20.72
C ALA A 283 -13.72 -29.86 -20.95
N GLY A 284 -13.65 -28.52 -21.05
CA GLY A 284 -14.82 -27.66 -21.24
C GLY A 284 -15.78 -27.63 -20.04
N ARG A 285 -15.35 -28.08 -18.86
CA ARG A 285 -16.17 -28.08 -17.63
C ARG A 285 -16.12 -26.75 -16.87
N THR A 286 -15.17 -25.89 -17.22
CA THR A 286 -14.99 -24.55 -16.68
C THR A 286 -14.99 -23.58 -17.85
N THR A 287 -15.85 -22.55 -17.78
CA THR A 287 -16.02 -21.58 -18.85
C THR A 287 -15.55 -20.19 -18.42
N PRO A 288 -15.16 -19.33 -19.37
CA PRO A 288 -14.87 -17.93 -19.09
C PRO A 288 -16.03 -17.24 -18.36
N LEU A 289 -15.70 -16.31 -17.47
CA LEU A 289 -16.71 -15.51 -16.79
C LEU A 289 -17.11 -14.32 -17.67
N PRO A 290 -18.37 -13.83 -17.54
CA PRO A 290 -18.75 -12.52 -18.08
C PRO A 290 -17.72 -11.47 -17.65
N HIS A 291 -17.31 -10.62 -18.57
CA HIS A 291 -16.27 -9.64 -18.27
C HIS A 291 -16.40 -8.36 -19.09
N THR A 292 -15.75 -7.31 -18.60
CA THR A 292 -15.60 -6.03 -19.29
C THR A 292 -14.12 -5.80 -19.56
N VAL A 293 -13.78 -5.58 -20.83
CA VAL A 293 -12.40 -5.35 -21.27
C VAL A 293 -12.13 -3.85 -21.31
N TYR A 294 -11.01 -3.44 -20.73
CA TYR A 294 -10.45 -2.09 -20.86
C TYR A 294 -9.06 -2.20 -21.50
N PRO A 295 -8.71 -1.36 -22.47
CA PRO A 295 -7.33 -1.28 -22.95
C PRO A 295 -6.42 -0.73 -21.84
N ALA A 296 -5.13 -1.06 -21.88
CA ALA A 296 -4.13 -0.63 -20.89
C ALA A 296 -4.05 0.90 -20.72
N SER A 297 -4.29 1.66 -21.79
CA SER A 297 -4.44 3.13 -21.80
C SER A 297 -5.55 3.63 -20.87
N HIS A 298 -6.61 2.84 -20.66
CA HIS A 298 -7.78 3.17 -19.86
C HIS A 298 -7.83 2.43 -18.51
N VAL A 299 -6.65 2.08 -17.95
CA VAL A 299 -6.57 1.40 -16.65
C VAL A 299 -7.25 2.18 -15.51
N ALA A 300 -7.25 3.51 -15.56
CA ALA A 300 -7.94 4.35 -14.58
C ALA A 300 -9.47 4.14 -14.59
N ASP A 301 -10.06 4.02 -15.78
CA ASP A 301 -11.50 3.78 -15.95
C ASP A 301 -11.88 2.38 -15.45
N ALA A 302 -11.01 1.39 -15.67
CA ALA A 302 -11.19 0.04 -15.15
C ALA A 302 -11.26 0.03 -13.61
N PHE A 303 -10.34 0.75 -12.95
CA PHE A 303 -10.35 0.90 -11.48
C PHE A 303 -11.56 1.69 -10.98
N ALA A 304 -11.99 2.73 -11.69
CA ALA A 304 -13.20 3.48 -11.35
C ALA A 304 -14.47 2.61 -11.46
N ALA A 305 -14.59 1.82 -12.52
CA ALA A 305 -15.70 0.88 -12.71
C ALA A 305 -15.74 -0.21 -11.61
N MET A 306 -14.56 -0.66 -11.15
CA MET A 306 -14.47 -1.55 -10.00
C MET A 306 -14.92 -0.88 -8.71
N ARG A 307 -14.46 0.36 -8.44
CA ARG A 307 -14.78 1.13 -7.23
C ARG A 307 -16.28 1.30 -7.01
N HIS A 308 -17.03 1.57 -8.07
CA HIS A 308 -18.48 1.76 -7.98
C HIS A 308 -19.29 0.45 -8.07
N SER A 309 -18.63 -0.71 -8.11
CA SER A 309 -19.29 -2.01 -8.23
C SER A 309 -20.32 -2.05 -9.37
N ARG A 310 -20.02 -1.42 -10.52
CA ARG A 310 -20.94 -1.35 -11.67
C ARG A 310 -20.80 -2.53 -12.64
N HIS A 311 -19.70 -3.27 -12.58
CA HIS A 311 -19.42 -4.40 -13.46
C HIS A 311 -20.20 -5.67 -13.08
N ILE A 312 -20.36 -6.60 -14.02
CA ILE A 312 -20.80 -7.99 -13.76
C ILE A 312 -19.63 -8.90 -14.14
N GLY A 313 -19.32 -9.86 -13.26
CA GLY A 313 -18.20 -10.77 -13.44
C GLY A 313 -16.84 -10.11 -13.27
N LYS A 314 -15.97 -10.16 -14.29
CA LYS A 314 -14.56 -9.75 -14.20
C LYS A 314 -14.28 -8.46 -14.97
N ILE A 315 -13.28 -7.71 -14.53
CA ILE A 315 -12.69 -6.61 -15.32
C ILE A 315 -11.34 -7.11 -15.82
N VAL A 316 -11.08 -6.94 -17.11
CA VAL A 316 -9.86 -7.42 -17.77
C VAL A 316 -9.16 -6.25 -18.43
N ILE A 317 -7.84 -6.12 -18.20
CA ILE A 317 -6.99 -5.19 -18.92
C ILE A 317 -6.39 -5.91 -20.13
N SER A 318 -6.60 -5.37 -21.33
CA SER A 318 -6.00 -5.88 -22.57
C SER A 318 -4.74 -5.09 -22.94
N PHE A 319 -3.70 -5.81 -23.31
CA PHE A 319 -2.43 -5.27 -23.81
C PHE A 319 -2.35 -5.28 -25.34
N ASP A 320 -3.32 -5.91 -26.02
CA ASP A 320 -3.35 -6.08 -27.47
C ASP A 320 -4.20 -5.03 -28.19
N ALA A 321 -4.68 -4.00 -27.48
CA ALA A 321 -5.52 -2.95 -28.05
C ALA A 321 -4.77 -2.16 -29.13
N ALA A 322 -4.93 -2.58 -30.38
CA ALA A 322 -4.27 -1.99 -31.53
C ALA A 322 -4.68 -0.51 -31.69
N GLY A 323 -3.70 0.39 -31.66
CA GLY A 323 -3.90 1.81 -31.98
C GLY A 323 -3.88 2.78 -30.78
N GLU A 324 -3.80 2.28 -29.55
CA GLU A 324 -3.72 3.15 -28.36
C GLU A 324 -2.33 3.09 -27.71
N SER A 325 -1.61 4.21 -27.74
CA SER A 325 -0.33 4.32 -27.05
C SER A 325 -0.53 4.52 -25.56
N VAL A 326 0.16 3.73 -24.75
CA VAL A 326 0.21 3.92 -23.31
C VAL A 326 1.31 4.92 -22.96
N LEU A 327 0.98 5.94 -22.18
CA LEU A 327 1.99 6.85 -21.61
C LEU A 327 2.79 6.09 -20.54
N VAL A 328 4.02 5.71 -20.89
CA VAL A 328 4.97 5.12 -19.97
C VAL A 328 5.76 6.24 -19.30
N GLU A 329 5.56 6.39 -18.00
CA GLU A 329 6.38 7.26 -17.16
C GLU A 329 7.71 6.55 -16.91
N THR A 330 8.73 6.95 -17.67
CA THR A 330 10.11 6.61 -17.32
C THR A 330 10.48 7.42 -16.08
N GLY A 331 10.26 6.83 -14.90
CA GLY A 331 10.82 7.38 -13.67
C GLY A 331 12.30 7.68 -13.89
N PRO A 332 12.80 8.81 -13.39
CA PRO A 332 14.19 9.16 -13.61
C PRO A 332 15.06 8.07 -12.93
N ARG A 333 16.02 7.49 -13.65
CA ARG A 333 16.88 6.43 -13.11
C ARG A 333 18.01 7.06 -12.30
N PRO A 334 18.33 6.55 -11.09
CA PRO A 334 19.51 7.01 -10.38
C PRO A 334 20.76 6.77 -11.23
N PRO A 335 21.80 7.62 -11.11
CA PRO A 335 23.02 7.48 -11.89
C PRO A 335 23.64 6.10 -11.64
N ARG A 336 24.04 5.42 -12.73
CA ARG A 336 24.86 4.19 -12.61
C ARG A 336 26.23 4.61 -12.09
N LEU A 337 26.59 4.09 -10.92
CA LEU A 337 27.88 4.37 -10.30
C LEU A 337 29.00 3.71 -11.14
N ASP A 338 30.05 4.47 -11.45
CA ASP A 338 31.24 3.98 -12.13
C ASP A 338 31.94 2.92 -11.24
N PRO A 339 32.00 1.65 -11.67
CA PRO A 339 32.66 0.61 -10.88
C PRO A 339 34.17 0.81 -10.74
N GLN A 340 34.80 1.65 -11.58
CA GLN A 340 36.23 2.01 -11.48
C GLN A 340 36.47 3.21 -10.55
N GLY A 341 35.41 3.92 -10.15
CA GLY A 341 35.49 5.08 -9.28
C GLY A 341 35.55 4.74 -7.79
N THR A 342 36.21 5.62 -7.02
CA THR A 342 36.18 5.59 -5.55
C THR A 342 35.07 6.47 -5.01
N TYR A 343 34.29 5.97 -4.04
CA TYR A 343 33.23 6.71 -3.35
C TYR A 343 33.60 6.94 -1.89
N LEU A 344 33.77 8.22 -1.52
CA LEU A 344 34.13 8.62 -0.16
C LEU A 344 32.88 8.81 0.69
N VAL A 345 32.82 8.15 1.86
CA VAL A 345 31.71 8.30 2.82
C VAL A 345 32.26 8.76 4.17
N SER A 346 32.10 10.04 4.48
CA SER A 346 32.44 10.58 5.82
C SER A 346 31.35 10.27 6.82
N GLY A 347 31.73 9.83 8.02
CA GLY A 347 30.80 9.19 8.95
C GLY A 347 30.34 7.80 8.48
N GLY A 348 31.07 7.18 7.53
CA GLY A 348 30.63 5.95 6.85
C GLY A 348 30.69 4.66 7.66
N LEU A 349 31.16 4.71 8.91
CA LEU A 349 31.40 3.53 9.74
C LEU A 349 30.28 3.24 10.75
N GLY A 350 29.20 4.03 10.76
CA GLY A 350 28.07 3.81 11.66
C GLY A 350 26.78 4.46 11.18
N GLY A 351 25.66 4.07 11.80
CA GLY A 351 24.33 4.62 11.55
C GLY A 351 23.95 4.67 10.06
N PHE A 352 23.40 5.80 9.62
CA PHE A 352 22.98 5.99 8.24
C PHE A 352 24.15 6.07 7.24
N GLY A 353 25.36 6.46 7.69
CA GLY A 353 26.56 6.44 6.85
C GLY A 353 26.95 5.01 6.44
N ALA A 354 26.92 4.07 7.39
CA ALA A 354 27.14 2.65 7.10
C ALA A 354 26.05 2.06 6.19
N ALA A 355 24.79 2.44 6.41
CA ALA A 355 23.69 2.07 5.51
C ALA A 355 23.91 2.61 4.09
N THR A 356 24.44 3.84 3.96
CA THR A 356 24.76 4.45 2.67
C THR A 356 25.89 3.72 1.95
N ALA A 357 26.92 3.29 2.68
CA ALA A 357 28.01 2.50 2.09
C ALA A 357 27.49 1.18 1.48
N ARG A 358 26.58 0.48 2.17
CA ARG A 358 25.92 -0.73 1.63
C ARG A 358 25.07 -0.41 0.40
N TRP A 359 24.31 0.68 0.45
CA TRP A 359 23.51 1.14 -0.69
C TRP A 359 24.38 1.44 -1.92
N LEU A 360 25.51 2.14 -1.75
CA LEU A 360 26.45 2.41 -2.84
C LEU A 360 27.00 1.11 -3.46
N ALA A 361 27.41 0.15 -2.63
CA ALA A 361 27.90 -1.15 -3.12
C ALA A 361 26.84 -1.90 -3.92
N ALA A 362 25.60 -1.94 -3.41
CA ALA A 362 24.45 -2.53 -4.10
C ALA A 362 24.14 -1.83 -5.44
N ARG A 363 24.49 -0.55 -5.58
CA ARG A 363 24.31 0.26 -6.80
C ARG A 363 25.48 0.22 -7.78
N GLY A 364 26.50 -0.57 -7.49
CA GLY A 364 27.60 -0.83 -8.42
C GLY A 364 28.95 -0.25 -7.99
N ALA A 365 29.02 0.52 -6.89
CA ALA A 365 30.31 0.96 -6.36
C ALA A 365 31.17 -0.24 -5.98
N ARG A 366 32.43 -0.25 -6.42
CA ARG A 366 33.41 -1.31 -6.09
C ARG A 366 34.56 -0.81 -5.23
N HIS A 367 34.74 0.50 -5.10
CA HIS A 367 35.79 1.09 -4.28
C HIS A 367 35.18 2.11 -3.31
N LEU A 368 35.31 1.84 -2.01
CA LEU A 368 34.75 2.68 -0.95
C LEU A 368 35.85 3.22 -0.04
N ALA A 369 35.84 4.52 0.21
CA ALA A 369 36.70 5.21 1.17
C ALA A 369 35.87 5.65 2.38
N LEU A 370 35.86 4.85 3.45
CA LEU A 370 35.08 5.16 4.66
C LEU A 370 35.92 5.99 5.63
N VAL A 371 35.46 7.19 5.95
CA VAL A 371 36.19 8.14 6.79
C VAL A 371 35.47 8.31 8.12
N GLY A 372 36.20 8.17 9.22
CA GLY A 372 35.70 8.52 10.55
C GLY A 372 36.81 8.64 11.58
N ARG A 373 36.61 9.44 12.63
CA ARG A 373 37.65 9.77 13.61
C ARG A 373 38.28 8.54 14.29
N ARG A 374 37.47 7.52 14.60
CA ARG A 374 37.92 6.25 15.21
C ARG A 374 38.47 5.25 14.18
N GLY A 375 38.24 5.50 12.89
CA GLY A 375 38.63 4.57 11.82
C GLY A 375 38.20 3.12 12.11
N PRO A 376 39.10 2.13 11.92
CA PRO A 376 38.82 0.72 12.14
C PRO A 376 38.31 0.36 13.55
N ASP A 377 38.59 1.19 14.55
CA ASP A 377 38.18 0.96 15.95
C ASP A 377 36.70 1.33 16.20
N SER A 378 35.94 1.66 15.16
CA SER A 378 34.49 1.88 15.27
C SER A 378 33.79 0.55 15.55
N PRO A 379 32.87 0.45 16.53
CA PRO A 379 32.27 -0.81 16.96
C PRO A 379 31.65 -1.65 15.83
N GLU A 380 30.99 -1.00 14.85
CA GLU A 380 30.31 -1.64 13.74
C GLU A 380 31.19 -1.86 12.49
N ALA A 381 32.47 -1.48 12.54
CA ALA A 381 33.33 -1.47 11.36
C ALA A 381 33.61 -2.87 10.81
N ALA A 382 33.90 -3.85 11.68
CA ALA A 382 34.27 -5.20 11.27
C ALA A 382 33.13 -5.88 10.50
N ASP A 383 31.91 -5.82 11.02
CA ASP A 383 30.72 -6.38 10.38
C ASP A 383 30.39 -5.64 9.08
N LEU A 384 30.44 -4.31 9.07
CA LEU A 384 30.24 -3.53 7.84
C LEU A 384 31.24 -3.91 6.74
N LEU A 385 32.52 -4.07 7.08
CA LEU A 385 33.55 -4.43 6.11
C LEU A 385 33.34 -5.84 5.55
N ARG A 386 32.87 -6.78 6.36
CA ARG A 386 32.49 -8.12 5.89
C ARG A 386 31.33 -8.03 4.91
N ASP A 387 30.25 -7.36 5.27
CA ASP A 387 29.07 -7.17 4.40
C ASP A 387 29.45 -6.55 3.05
N LEU A 388 30.28 -5.50 3.06
CA LEU A 388 30.70 -4.80 1.83
C LEU A 388 31.55 -5.69 0.92
N ARG A 389 32.42 -6.52 1.49
CA ARG A 389 33.23 -7.49 0.72
C ARG A 389 32.36 -8.57 0.08
N GLU A 390 31.34 -9.07 0.78
CA GLU A 390 30.37 -10.02 0.23
C GLU A 390 29.59 -9.42 -0.95
N HIS A 391 29.37 -8.10 -0.94
CA HIS A 391 28.79 -7.35 -2.07
C HIS A 391 29.82 -6.94 -3.14
N GLY A 392 31.04 -7.46 -3.07
CA GLY A 392 32.10 -7.23 -4.07
C GLY A 392 32.74 -5.85 -4.02
N ALA A 393 32.58 -5.10 -2.92
CA ALA A 393 33.21 -3.79 -2.74
C ALA A 393 34.53 -3.89 -1.95
N ALA A 394 35.60 -3.36 -2.52
CA ALA A 394 36.88 -3.14 -1.85
C ALA A 394 36.80 -1.85 -1.04
N THR A 395 37.00 -1.95 0.27
CA THR A 395 36.81 -0.83 1.21
C THR A 395 38.12 -0.48 1.91
N HIS A 396 38.48 0.81 1.89
CA HIS A 396 39.57 1.37 2.69
C HIS A 396 38.98 2.24 3.81
N VAL A 397 39.48 2.07 5.03
CA VAL A 397 39.01 2.82 6.20
C VAL A 397 40.07 3.81 6.64
N TYR A 398 39.69 5.08 6.72
CA TYR A 398 40.56 6.18 7.12
C TYR A 398 40.17 6.70 8.50
N ALA A 399 41.11 6.63 9.45
CA ALA A 399 41.02 7.30 10.74
C ALA A 399 41.34 8.79 10.57
N ALA A 400 40.33 9.61 10.29
CA ALA A 400 40.51 11.04 10.04
C ALA A 400 39.29 11.88 10.45
N ASP A 401 39.56 13.14 10.79
CA ASP A 401 38.53 14.17 10.90
C ASP A 401 38.26 14.74 9.50
N VAL A 402 36.99 14.74 9.08
CA VAL A 402 36.59 15.26 7.77
C VAL A 402 36.83 16.77 7.63
N SER A 403 36.93 17.50 8.76
CA SER A 403 37.29 18.91 8.78
C SER A 403 38.80 19.17 8.65
N ASP A 404 39.64 18.13 8.60
CA ASP A 404 41.07 18.24 8.32
C ASP A 404 41.33 18.22 6.80
N ARG A 405 41.62 19.40 6.26
CA ARG A 405 41.94 19.62 4.84
C ARG A 405 43.11 18.78 4.35
N THR A 406 44.16 18.64 5.15
CA THR A 406 45.37 17.90 4.78
C THR A 406 45.10 16.40 4.75
N ALA A 407 44.30 15.90 5.69
CA ALA A 407 43.87 14.50 5.66
C ALA A 407 42.99 14.19 4.45
N MET A 408 41.98 15.03 4.16
CA MET A 408 41.09 14.78 3.02
C MET A 408 41.81 14.92 1.67
N SER A 409 42.74 15.87 1.54
CA SER A 409 43.57 16.01 0.32
C SER A 409 44.39 14.75 0.06
N ARG A 410 45.03 14.19 1.09
CA ARG A 410 45.79 12.93 0.97
C ARG A 410 44.94 11.75 0.50
N ILE A 411 43.70 11.64 1.00
CA ILE A 411 42.78 10.57 0.58
C ILE A 411 42.41 10.72 -0.90
N VAL A 412 42.13 11.95 -1.36
CA VAL A 412 41.83 12.25 -2.77
C VAL A 412 43.03 11.96 -3.67
N GLU A 413 44.21 12.41 -3.27
CA GLU A 413 45.47 12.18 -4.00
C GLU A 413 45.81 10.69 -4.08
N GLN A 414 45.62 9.93 -2.99
CA GLN A 414 45.84 8.49 -2.96
C GLN A 414 44.90 7.75 -3.93
N ALA A 415 43.61 8.08 -3.93
CA ALA A 415 42.65 7.48 -4.86
C ALA A 415 43.04 7.74 -6.33
N ARG A 416 43.53 8.95 -6.64
CA ARG A 416 44.04 9.28 -7.97
C ARG A 416 45.31 8.48 -8.32
N ALA A 417 46.26 8.39 -7.38
CA ALA A 417 47.51 7.65 -7.57
C ALA A 417 47.27 6.15 -7.79
N ASP A 418 46.25 5.59 -7.15
CA ASP A 418 45.82 4.19 -7.31
C ASP A 418 45.10 3.91 -8.65
N GLY A 419 44.94 4.92 -9.52
CA GLY A 419 44.20 4.79 -10.78
C GLY A 419 42.69 4.67 -10.60
N ARG A 420 42.16 5.03 -9.42
CA ARG A 420 40.75 4.91 -9.04
C ARG A 420 40.24 6.26 -8.51
N PRO A 421 40.14 7.29 -9.38
CA PRO A 421 39.80 8.65 -8.97
C PRO A 421 38.46 8.71 -8.24
N LEU A 422 38.22 9.79 -7.50
CA LEU A 422 36.93 9.93 -6.82
C LEU A 422 35.84 10.18 -7.86
N ARG A 423 34.77 9.37 -7.77
CA ARG A 423 33.54 9.55 -8.55
C ARG A 423 32.34 9.92 -7.67
N GLY A 424 32.48 9.83 -6.35
CA GLY A 424 31.44 10.38 -5.48
C GLY A 424 31.85 10.66 -4.05
N VAL A 425 31.09 11.55 -3.43
CA VAL A 425 31.25 11.97 -2.04
C VAL A 425 29.91 11.88 -1.33
N VAL A 426 29.92 11.32 -0.12
CA VAL A 426 28.80 11.33 0.82
C VAL A 426 29.25 11.93 2.15
N HIS A 427 28.50 12.92 2.62
CA HIS A 427 28.74 13.57 3.90
C HIS A 427 27.68 13.22 4.94
N ALA A 428 27.99 12.20 5.75
CA ALA A 428 27.15 11.74 6.86
C ALA A 428 27.76 12.06 8.25
N ALA A 429 28.94 12.68 8.29
CA ALA A 429 29.59 13.02 9.55
C ALA A 429 28.79 14.08 10.32
N MET A 430 28.54 13.82 11.60
CA MET A 430 27.81 14.75 12.46
C MET A 430 28.17 14.56 13.92
N HIS A 431 27.89 15.61 14.69
CA HIS A 431 27.83 15.60 16.15
C HIS A 431 26.53 16.29 16.57
N LEU A 432 25.89 15.77 17.62
CA LEU A 432 24.70 16.37 18.21
C LEU A 432 25.03 16.74 19.63
N ASP A 433 24.60 17.94 20.00
CA ASP A 433 24.70 18.45 21.35
C ASP A 433 23.52 19.40 21.56
N ASP A 434 22.38 18.83 21.97
CA ASP A 434 21.11 19.53 22.09
C ASP A 434 21.10 20.35 23.40
N GLY A 435 20.50 21.54 23.35
CA GLY A 435 20.41 22.43 24.51
C GLY A 435 19.61 23.69 24.20
N HIS A 436 19.02 24.28 25.24
CA HIS A 436 18.39 25.60 25.09
C HIS A 436 19.43 26.64 24.71
N ILE A 437 19.03 27.64 23.92
CA ILE A 437 19.96 28.63 23.36
C ILE A 437 20.77 29.37 24.44
N GLY A 438 20.22 29.56 25.64
CA GLY A 438 20.92 30.18 26.77
C GLY A 438 22.00 29.30 27.43
N ASP A 439 21.95 27.99 27.21
CA ASP A 439 22.88 27.01 27.81
C ASP A 439 23.99 26.58 26.83
N LEU A 440 23.97 27.11 25.61
CA LEU A 440 24.96 26.79 24.57
C LEU A 440 26.19 27.67 24.74
N THR A 441 27.35 27.05 24.93
CA THR A 441 28.66 27.72 24.89
C THR A 441 29.23 27.69 23.48
N ASP A 442 30.16 28.59 23.18
CA ASP A 442 30.85 28.65 21.88
C ASP A 442 31.48 27.29 21.50
N ASP A 443 32.06 26.59 22.46
CA ASP A 443 32.67 25.26 22.23
C ASP A 443 31.64 24.20 21.83
N ARG A 444 30.47 24.19 22.49
CA ARG A 444 29.38 23.26 22.16
C ARG A 444 28.81 23.56 20.77
N VAL A 445 28.63 24.84 20.45
CA VAL A 445 28.20 25.29 19.12
C VAL A 445 29.24 24.86 18.08
N ALA A 446 30.51 25.16 18.28
CA ALA A 446 31.60 24.81 17.38
C ALA A 446 31.70 23.29 17.17
N ALA A 447 31.53 22.48 18.21
CA ALA A 447 31.54 21.02 18.13
C ALA A 447 30.44 20.45 17.21
N VAL A 448 29.26 21.08 17.16
CA VAL A 448 28.16 20.71 16.26
C VAL A 448 28.40 21.21 14.84
N LEU A 449 28.86 22.46 14.68
CA LEU A 449 29.08 23.05 13.37
C LEU A 449 30.27 22.41 12.63
N ARG A 450 31.36 22.11 13.31
CA ARG A 450 32.63 21.64 12.73
C ARG A 450 32.50 20.41 11.83
N PRO A 451 31.93 19.27 12.27
CA PRO A 451 31.87 18.08 11.43
C PRO A 451 30.95 18.26 10.21
N LYS A 452 29.91 19.12 10.29
CA LYS A 452 28.99 19.38 9.17
C LYS A 452 29.47 20.49 8.25
N ILE A 453 29.58 21.72 8.76
CA ILE A 453 30.00 22.89 7.97
C ILE A 453 31.45 22.75 7.56
N GLY A 454 32.35 22.54 8.52
CA GLY A 454 33.78 22.42 8.26
C GLY A 454 34.10 21.24 7.36
N GLY A 455 33.51 20.08 7.65
CA GLY A 455 33.63 18.88 6.81
C GLY A 455 33.16 19.09 5.37
N ALA A 456 31.96 19.65 5.19
CA ALA A 456 31.42 19.88 3.85
C ALA A 456 32.21 20.94 3.05
N LEU A 457 32.73 21.98 3.72
CA LEU A 457 33.62 22.97 3.09
C LEU A 457 34.92 22.34 2.59
N VAL A 458 35.57 21.53 3.43
CA VAL A 458 36.79 20.82 3.05
C VAL A 458 36.52 19.89 1.88
N LEU A 459 35.46 19.08 1.94
CA LEU A 459 35.08 18.17 0.85
C LEU A 459 34.79 18.93 -0.46
N ASP A 460 34.04 20.04 -0.42
CA ASP A 460 33.78 20.90 -1.60
C ASP A 460 35.06 21.47 -2.21
N GLU A 461 36.05 21.79 -1.37
CA GLU A 461 37.33 22.34 -1.80
C GLU A 461 38.21 21.28 -2.45
N VAL A 462 38.50 20.19 -1.73
CA VAL A 462 39.49 19.17 -2.16
C VAL A 462 39.00 18.32 -3.33
N THR A 463 37.68 18.28 -3.58
CA THR A 463 37.09 17.51 -4.69
C THR A 463 36.67 18.36 -5.87
N ARG A 464 37.00 19.66 -5.88
CA ARG A 464 36.53 20.58 -6.93
C ARG A 464 37.06 20.25 -8.33
N GLN A 465 38.23 19.63 -8.42
CA GLN A 465 38.84 19.20 -9.67
C GLN A 465 38.49 17.75 -10.04
N GLU A 466 37.74 17.05 -9.19
CA GLU A 466 37.30 15.68 -9.47
C GLU A 466 36.02 15.71 -10.32
N GLU A 467 35.95 14.83 -11.31
CA GLU A 467 34.75 14.59 -12.09
C GLU A 467 33.81 13.65 -11.33
N LEU A 468 33.07 14.21 -10.37
CA LEU A 468 32.13 13.46 -9.55
C LEU A 468 30.82 13.18 -10.30
N ASP A 469 30.26 11.99 -10.11
CA ASP A 469 28.89 11.64 -10.47
C ASP A 469 27.91 12.02 -9.34
N LEU A 470 28.42 12.04 -8.09
CA LEU A 470 27.62 12.13 -6.88
C LEU A 470 28.29 13.04 -5.83
N PHE A 471 27.54 13.98 -5.27
CA PHE A 471 27.95 14.73 -4.08
C PHE A 471 26.74 14.87 -3.14
N LEU A 472 26.63 13.96 -2.18
CA LEU A 472 25.47 13.80 -1.33
C LEU A 472 25.74 14.32 0.08
N LEU A 473 24.88 15.18 0.60
CA LEU A 473 24.98 15.76 1.94
C LEU A 473 23.73 15.37 2.75
N TYR A 474 23.90 14.95 4.00
CA TYR A 474 22.77 14.68 4.88
C TYR A 474 22.45 15.86 5.80
N SER A 475 21.29 16.45 5.53
CA SER A 475 20.60 17.46 6.34
C SER A 475 19.49 16.78 7.17
N SER A 476 18.56 17.56 7.70
CA SER A 476 17.48 17.12 8.58
C SER A 476 16.21 17.90 8.26
N VAL A 477 15.04 17.27 8.38
CA VAL A 477 13.74 17.95 8.25
C VAL A 477 13.56 19.09 9.27
N THR A 478 14.37 19.11 10.32
CA THR A 478 14.41 20.19 11.32
C THR A 478 14.75 21.55 10.74
N THR A 479 15.34 21.65 9.55
CA THR A 479 15.52 22.93 8.84
C THR A 479 14.21 23.52 8.30
N THR A 480 13.21 22.67 8.06
CA THR A 480 11.90 23.08 7.59
C THR A 480 10.96 23.39 8.76
N LEU A 481 10.94 22.53 9.78
CA LEU A 481 10.01 22.61 10.90
C LEU A 481 10.55 23.40 12.11
N GLY A 482 11.87 23.51 12.23
CA GLY A 482 12.53 23.86 13.48
C GLY A 482 12.47 22.72 14.51
N HIS A 483 13.35 22.77 15.50
CA HIS A 483 13.27 21.90 16.67
C HIS A 483 13.83 22.62 17.89
N VAL A 484 13.07 22.62 18.98
CA VAL A 484 13.49 23.25 20.23
C VAL A 484 14.72 22.53 20.76
N GLY A 485 15.75 23.30 21.11
CA GLY A 485 17.01 22.74 21.62
C GLY A 485 18.05 22.37 20.57
N GLN A 486 17.77 22.57 19.26
CA GLN A 486 18.65 22.17 18.16
C GLN A 486 19.18 23.34 17.32
N THR A 487 19.34 24.52 17.90
CA THR A 487 19.76 25.74 17.18
C THR A 487 21.02 25.52 16.33
N SER A 488 22.12 25.05 16.94
CA SER A 488 23.40 24.82 16.23
C SER A 488 23.28 23.74 15.15
N TYR A 489 22.48 22.69 15.40
CA TYR A 489 22.26 21.61 14.45
C TYR A 489 21.45 22.07 13.23
N VAL A 490 20.38 22.84 13.45
CA VAL A 490 19.56 23.44 12.38
C VAL A 490 20.41 24.42 11.55
N ALA A 491 21.24 25.25 12.19
CA ALA A 491 22.16 26.15 11.50
C ALA A 491 23.17 25.39 10.61
N ALA A 492 23.78 24.32 11.13
CA ALA A 492 24.68 23.48 10.35
C ALA A 492 24.01 22.84 9.13
N ASN A 493 22.76 22.40 9.28
CA ASN A 493 22.00 21.78 8.21
C ASN A 493 21.58 22.78 7.12
N HIS A 494 21.15 23.99 7.49
CA HIS A 494 20.89 25.05 6.50
C HIS A 494 22.12 25.42 5.68
N PHE A 495 23.32 25.37 6.28
CA PHE A 495 24.56 25.56 5.54
C PHE A 495 24.76 24.49 4.46
N LEU A 496 24.51 23.21 4.76
CA LEU A 496 24.62 22.12 3.79
C LEU A 496 23.65 22.32 2.62
N GLU A 497 22.43 22.78 2.89
CA GLU A 497 21.46 23.11 1.84
C GLU A 497 21.98 24.25 0.94
N ALA A 498 22.50 25.33 1.54
CA ALA A 498 23.08 26.44 0.78
C ALA A 498 24.29 26.01 -0.06
N LEU A 499 25.13 25.11 0.48
CA LEU A 499 26.28 24.56 -0.23
C LEU A 499 25.87 23.77 -1.48
N ALA A 500 24.84 22.91 -1.38
CA ALA A 500 24.35 22.15 -2.54
C ALA A 500 23.82 23.07 -3.63
N ARG A 501 23.01 24.08 -3.28
CA ARG A 501 22.53 25.11 -4.23
C ARG A 501 23.70 25.82 -4.91
N ARG A 502 24.72 26.21 -4.14
CA ARG A 502 25.93 26.88 -4.65
C ARG A 502 26.73 26.00 -5.61
N ARG A 503 26.87 24.71 -5.33
CA ARG A 503 27.55 23.75 -6.22
C ARG A 503 26.77 23.58 -7.52
N ARG A 504 25.45 23.41 -7.44
CA ARG A 504 24.57 23.26 -8.61
C ARG A 504 24.57 24.50 -9.50
N ALA A 505 24.58 25.70 -8.91
CA ALA A 505 24.72 26.95 -9.66
C ALA A 505 26.05 27.07 -10.45
N ARG A 506 27.06 26.27 -10.09
CA ARG A 506 28.36 26.17 -10.81
C ARG A 506 28.43 24.97 -11.76
N GLY A 507 27.32 24.28 -12.00
CA GLY A 507 27.28 23.07 -12.83
C GLY A 507 27.87 21.82 -12.17
N LEU A 508 28.22 21.88 -10.88
CA LEU A 508 28.76 20.74 -10.14
C LEU A 508 27.62 19.89 -9.55
N PRO A 509 27.78 18.57 -9.43
CA PRO A 509 26.80 17.72 -8.76
C PRO A 509 26.72 18.10 -7.28
N ALA A 510 25.49 18.15 -6.76
CA ALA A 510 25.19 18.18 -5.34
C ALA A 510 23.71 17.86 -5.08
N LEU A 511 23.45 17.09 -4.03
CA LEU A 511 22.13 16.90 -3.43
C LEU A 511 22.27 16.96 -1.90
N THR A 512 21.48 17.82 -1.26
CA THR A 512 21.30 17.80 0.19
C THR A 512 19.95 17.18 0.53
N VAL A 513 19.98 16.10 1.32
CA VAL A 513 18.77 15.35 1.72
C VAL A 513 18.37 15.74 3.13
N CYS A 514 17.18 16.33 3.29
CA CYS A 514 16.60 16.66 4.59
C CYS A 514 15.90 15.42 5.16
N LEU A 515 16.64 14.63 5.94
CA LEU A 515 16.14 13.36 6.49
C LEU A 515 15.15 13.60 7.64
N GLY A 516 14.02 12.89 7.59
CA GLY A 516 13.09 12.74 8.70
C GLY A 516 13.63 11.81 9.79
N ALA A 517 12.77 11.44 10.74
CA ALA A 517 13.15 10.48 11.78
C ALA A 517 13.49 9.12 11.14
N LEU A 518 14.70 8.61 11.33
CA LEU A 518 15.12 7.31 10.78
C LEU A 518 14.82 6.19 11.77
N ALA A 519 14.30 5.07 11.28
CA ALA A 519 14.11 3.86 12.09
C ALA A 519 15.48 3.27 12.50
N HIS A 520 15.58 2.78 13.74
CA HIS A 520 16.74 2.07 14.31
C HIS A 520 18.09 2.83 14.29
N THR A 521 18.10 4.11 13.90
CA THR A 521 19.28 4.99 13.91
C THR A 521 18.87 6.41 14.33
N GLY A 522 19.83 7.27 14.69
CA GLY A 522 19.52 8.67 15.01
C GLY A 522 18.63 8.86 16.25
N VAL A 523 17.60 9.73 16.16
CA VAL A 523 16.75 10.14 17.29
C VAL A 523 15.84 9.00 17.79
N VAL A 524 15.41 8.09 16.92
CA VAL A 524 14.53 6.96 17.29
C VAL A 524 15.29 5.92 18.10
N ALA A 525 16.54 5.62 17.72
CA ALA A 525 17.43 4.74 18.49
C ALA A 525 17.76 5.27 19.91
N ARG A 526 17.47 6.55 20.19
CA ARG A 526 17.63 7.20 21.50
C ARG A 526 16.33 7.25 22.32
N GLY A 527 15.30 6.50 21.94
CA GLY A 527 14.07 6.35 22.73
C GLY A 527 13.02 7.44 22.53
N ALA A 528 13.15 8.28 21.49
CA ALA A 528 12.18 9.34 21.19
C ALA A 528 11.16 8.98 20.10
N GLY A 529 11.17 7.73 19.61
CA GLY A 529 10.27 7.27 18.54
C GLY A 529 8.79 7.44 18.87
N ASP A 530 8.36 6.97 20.05
CA ASP A 530 6.95 7.02 20.47
C ASP A 530 6.45 8.45 20.67
N ARG A 531 7.32 9.36 21.15
CA ARG A 531 6.99 10.79 21.28
C ARG A 531 6.83 11.46 19.92
N LEU A 532 7.73 11.20 18.97
CA LEU A 532 7.64 11.77 17.62
C LEU A 532 6.39 11.27 16.88
N ALA A 533 6.07 9.99 17.00
CA ALA A 533 4.87 9.39 16.43
C ALA A 533 3.59 10.02 17.00
N ALA A 534 3.56 10.34 18.30
CA ALA A 534 2.45 11.05 18.93
C ALA A 534 2.22 12.46 18.34
N PHE A 535 3.27 13.12 17.84
CA PHE A 535 3.18 14.42 17.16
C PHE A 535 2.98 14.32 15.64
N GLY A 536 2.78 13.11 15.10
CA GLY A 536 2.58 12.90 13.67
C GLY A 536 3.86 12.79 12.85
N ILE A 537 5.03 12.58 13.47
CA ILE A 537 6.30 12.29 12.76
C ILE A 537 6.63 10.82 12.95
N GLU A 538 6.46 10.04 11.88
CA GLU A 538 6.77 8.62 11.90
C GLU A 538 8.21 8.35 11.42
N ALA A 539 8.74 7.20 11.84
CA ALA A 539 10.06 6.76 11.42
C ALA A 539 10.05 6.27 9.96
N VAL A 540 11.06 6.68 9.20
CA VAL A 540 11.35 6.22 7.85
C VAL A 540 12.40 5.12 7.91
N THR A 541 12.17 4.01 7.22
CA THR A 541 13.16 2.94 7.13
C THR A 541 14.32 3.35 6.20
N PRO A 542 15.54 2.80 6.36
CA PRO A 542 16.64 3.07 5.43
C PRO A 542 16.29 2.77 3.96
N ARG A 543 15.51 1.71 3.71
CA ARG A 543 15.07 1.35 2.35
C ARG A 543 14.23 2.46 1.72
N GLU A 544 13.23 2.96 2.45
CA GLU A 544 12.38 4.06 1.98
C GLU A 544 13.18 5.34 1.76
N ALA A 545 14.12 5.65 2.66
CA ALA A 545 15.00 6.80 2.52
C ALA A 545 15.84 6.70 1.24
N PHE A 546 16.45 5.55 0.96
CA PHE A 546 17.25 5.36 -0.26
C PHE A 546 16.41 5.39 -1.54
N THR A 547 15.21 4.82 -1.53
CA THR A 547 14.28 4.96 -2.67
C THR A 547 13.98 6.43 -2.95
N ALA A 548 13.67 7.22 -1.92
CA ALA A 548 13.44 8.65 -2.09
C ALA A 548 14.70 9.41 -2.56
N ILE A 549 15.89 9.06 -2.05
CA ILE A 549 17.16 9.66 -2.48
C ILE A 549 17.42 9.38 -3.97
N GLU A 550 17.10 8.19 -4.45
CA GLU A 550 17.23 7.84 -5.87
C GLU A 550 16.32 8.69 -6.75
N ASP A 551 15.06 8.86 -6.33
CA ASP A 551 14.11 9.73 -7.02
C ASP A 551 14.60 11.19 -7.05
N MET A 552 15.18 11.68 -5.94
CA MET A 552 15.74 13.04 -5.83
C MET A 552 16.95 13.24 -6.74
N LEU A 553 17.89 12.29 -6.73
CA LEU A 553 19.09 12.32 -7.59
C LEU A 553 18.68 12.36 -9.05
N ALA A 554 17.72 11.54 -9.42
CA ALA A 554 17.31 11.40 -10.80
C ALA A 554 16.41 12.57 -11.25
N GLY A 555 15.61 13.14 -10.35
CA GLY A 555 14.87 14.39 -10.58
C GLY A 555 15.75 15.65 -10.64
N GLY A 556 17.06 15.52 -10.38
CA GLY A 556 18.02 16.63 -10.44
C GLY A 556 17.85 17.69 -9.35
N ALA A 557 17.21 17.32 -8.23
CA ALA A 557 17.00 18.19 -7.09
C ALA A 557 18.34 18.63 -6.47
N ASP A 558 18.40 19.86 -5.98
CA ASP A 558 19.54 20.38 -5.21
C ASP A 558 19.35 20.18 -3.71
N VAL A 559 18.13 20.37 -3.21
CA VAL A 559 17.72 20.15 -1.82
C VAL A 559 16.32 19.54 -1.80
N ALA A 560 16.16 18.39 -1.14
CA ALA A 560 14.87 17.74 -1.00
C ALA A 560 14.79 16.95 0.32
N GLY A 561 13.58 16.79 0.86
CA GLY A 561 13.34 16.10 2.12
C GLY A 561 12.62 14.77 1.94
N VAL A 562 12.89 13.82 2.84
CA VAL A 562 12.14 12.56 2.94
C VAL A 562 11.71 12.36 4.39
N GLY A 563 10.42 12.10 4.60
CA GLY A 563 9.82 11.95 5.92
C GLY A 563 8.44 11.33 5.82
N ARG A 564 7.99 10.68 6.90
CA ARG A 564 6.59 10.29 7.08
C ARG A 564 5.95 11.25 8.07
N CYS A 565 4.99 12.02 7.58
CA CYS A 565 4.34 13.09 8.33
C CYS A 565 2.82 12.97 8.21
N ASP A 566 2.14 12.89 9.35
CA ASP A 566 0.72 13.24 9.45
C ASP A 566 0.63 14.77 9.55
N TRP A 567 0.47 15.40 8.40
CA TRP A 567 0.40 16.86 8.28
C TRP A 567 -0.79 17.45 9.04
N SER A 568 -1.88 16.70 9.22
CA SER A 568 -3.05 17.14 9.98
C SER A 568 -2.72 17.24 11.46
N ARG A 569 -2.09 16.20 12.04
CA ARG A 569 -1.63 16.24 13.45
C ARG A 569 -0.54 17.26 13.67
N LEU A 570 0.44 17.34 12.76
CA LEU A 570 1.54 18.29 12.87
C LEU A 570 1.04 19.74 12.89
N ARG A 571 0.01 20.05 12.08
CA ARG A 571 -0.63 21.38 12.06
C ARG A 571 -1.20 21.78 13.42
N GLN A 572 -1.76 20.83 14.18
CA GLN A 572 -2.36 21.09 15.49
C GLN A 572 -1.33 21.51 16.55
N VAL A 573 -0.09 21.03 16.41
CA VAL A 573 0.98 21.23 17.41
C VAL A 573 2.03 22.24 16.98
N LEU A 574 2.11 22.57 15.68
CA LEU A 574 3.06 23.52 15.11
C LEU A 574 2.34 24.66 14.36
N PRO A 575 2.01 25.79 15.02
CA PRO A 575 1.38 26.95 14.39
C PRO A 575 2.19 27.55 13.22
N ALA A 576 3.49 27.24 13.14
CA ALA A 576 4.35 27.65 12.03
C ALA A 576 3.94 27.00 10.68
N LEU A 577 3.13 25.94 10.70
CA LEU A 577 2.63 25.25 9.51
C LEU A 577 1.44 25.94 8.84
N ASP A 578 0.78 26.90 9.52
CA ASP A 578 -0.29 27.72 8.93
C ASP A 578 0.24 28.87 8.05
N ARG A 579 1.55 28.94 7.83
CA ARG A 579 2.16 30.00 7.02
C ARG A 579 1.94 29.72 5.52
N PRO A 580 1.74 30.77 4.68
CA PRO A 580 1.50 30.60 3.23
C PRO A 580 2.54 29.73 2.51
N ARG A 581 3.81 29.79 2.94
CA ARG A 581 4.91 28.98 2.37
C ARG A 581 4.70 27.46 2.53
N MET A 582 3.91 27.03 3.51
CA MET A 582 3.64 25.61 3.78
C MET A 582 2.39 25.12 3.05
N SER A 583 1.57 26.03 2.50
CA SER A 583 0.32 25.68 1.80
C SER A 583 0.45 24.61 0.70
N PRO A 584 1.57 24.45 -0.04
CA PRO A 584 1.68 23.40 -1.05
C PRO A 584 1.85 21.98 -0.50
N VAL A 585 2.35 21.84 0.74
CA VAL A 585 2.56 20.54 1.40
C VAL A 585 1.49 20.23 2.44
N MET A 586 0.71 21.24 2.83
CA MET A 586 -0.49 21.01 3.61
C MET A 586 -1.53 20.30 2.74
N PRO A 587 -2.27 19.31 3.28
CA PRO A 587 -3.43 18.77 2.61
C PRO A 587 -4.27 19.93 2.11
N ALA A 588 -4.71 19.86 0.85
CA ALA A 588 -5.69 20.82 0.34
C ALA A 588 -6.89 20.73 1.28
N ALA A 589 -7.01 21.70 2.19
CA ALA A 589 -8.28 22.01 2.76
C ALA A 589 -9.15 22.26 1.53
N THR A 590 -10.13 21.38 1.30
CA THR A 590 -11.33 21.75 0.57
C THR A 590 -11.65 23.17 1.02
N ARG A 591 -11.54 24.14 0.10
CA ARG A 591 -11.77 25.56 0.37
C ARG A 591 -13.27 25.74 0.68
N GLN A 592 -13.66 25.32 1.86
CA GLN A 592 -14.85 25.69 2.60
C GLN A 592 -14.39 25.80 4.05
N GLU A 593 -15.00 26.71 4.79
CA GLU A 593 -14.62 27.14 6.13
C GLU A 593 -14.76 26.00 7.16
N ASP A 594 -13.89 25.00 7.09
CA ASP A 594 -13.91 23.87 8.01
C ASP A 594 -13.00 24.15 9.20
N VAL A 595 -13.67 24.71 10.20
CA VAL A 595 -13.39 24.64 11.63
C VAL A 595 -12.78 23.26 11.98
N SER A 596 -11.60 23.22 12.63
CA SER A 596 -10.93 21.95 13.02
C SER A 596 -11.85 21.07 13.90
N PRO A 597 -11.67 19.74 13.93
CA PRO A 597 -12.42 18.85 14.84
C PRO A 597 -12.41 19.31 16.31
N GLU A 598 -11.31 19.90 16.81
CA GLU A 598 -11.25 20.48 18.16
C GLU A 598 -11.96 21.83 18.28
N GLN A 599 -12.06 22.62 17.21
CA GLN A 599 -12.88 23.84 17.21
C GLN A 599 -14.37 23.51 17.03
N ILE A 600 -14.72 22.50 16.23
CA ILE A 600 -16.08 21.96 16.12
C ILE A 600 -16.46 21.40 17.50
N ALA A 601 -15.62 20.59 18.13
CA ALA A 601 -15.88 20.11 19.49
C ALA A 601 -16.08 21.26 20.49
N ARG A 602 -15.23 22.29 20.49
CA ARG A 602 -15.40 23.49 21.35
C ARG A 602 -16.65 24.31 21.02
N GLN A 603 -17.03 24.40 19.75
CA GLN A 603 -18.23 25.10 19.30
C GLN A 603 -19.49 24.32 19.71
N LEU A 604 -19.46 22.99 19.57
CA LEU A 604 -20.52 22.09 20.01
C LEU A 604 -20.63 22.02 21.54
N GLU A 605 -19.53 22.20 22.27
CA GLU A 605 -19.53 22.36 23.74
C GLU A 605 -20.19 23.67 24.20
N ALA A 606 -20.15 24.71 23.38
CA ALA A 606 -20.77 26.01 23.66
C ALA A 606 -22.25 26.09 23.21
N MET A 607 -22.78 25.03 22.61
CA MET A 607 -24.14 24.94 22.07
C MET A 607 -25.02 24.05 22.94
N ASP A 608 -26.32 24.37 23.03
CA ASP A 608 -27.30 23.45 23.58
C ASP A 608 -27.64 22.30 22.60
N ALA A 609 -28.37 21.29 23.07
CA ALA A 609 -28.65 20.10 22.27
C ALA A 609 -29.44 20.40 20.98
N ASP A 610 -30.31 21.40 20.99
CA ASP A 610 -31.13 21.77 19.84
C ASP A 610 -30.28 22.53 18.80
N GLN A 611 -29.36 23.38 19.27
CA GLN A 611 -28.37 24.07 18.45
C GLN A 611 -27.37 23.10 17.81
N VAL A 612 -26.89 22.10 18.55
CA VAL A 612 -26.02 21.04 18.02
C VAL A 612 -26.75 20.22 16.94
N LEU A 613 -28.00 19.85 17.18
CA LEU A 613 -28.79 19.09 16.21
C LEU A 613 -29.02 19.87 14.91
N ALA A 614 -29.35 21.17 15.03
CA ALA A 614 -29.52 22.05 13.88
C ALA A 614 -28.21 22.19 13.08
N TYR A 615 -27.07 22.38 13.77
CA TYR A 615 -25.75 22.43 13.15
C TYR A 615 -25.42 21.14 12.39
N LEU A 616 -25.61 19.98 13.01
CA LEU A 616 -25.32 18.68 12.40
C LEU A 616 -26.21 18.40 11.18
N THR A 617 -27.48 18.77 11.25
CA THR A 617 -28.45 18.60 10.15
C THR A 617 -28.05 19.43 8.91
N GLU A 618 -27.41 20.58 9.11
CA GLU A 618 -26.90 21.44 8.03
C GLU A 618 -25.56 20.96 7.44
N HIS A 619 -24.68 20.39 8.27
CA HIS A 619 -23.30 20.07 7.87
C HIS A 619 -23.12 18.65 7.32
N ILE A 620 -23.87 17.66 7.82
CA ILE A 620 -23.81 16.26 7.35
C ILE A 620 -24.13 16.13 5.84
N PRO A 621 -25.11 16.84 5.25
CA PRO A 621 -25.35 16.80 3.80
C PRO A 621 -24.12 17.15 2.96
N ARG A 622 -23.30 18.13 3.41
CA ARG A 622 -22.08 18.52 2.67
C ARG A 622 -21.02 17.42 2.68
N LEU A 623 -20.88 16.72 3.81
CA LEU A 623 -20.01 15.55 3.92
C LEU A 623 -20.47 14.44 2.95
N LEU A 624 -21.78 14.19 2.90
CA LEU A 624 -22.38 13.19 2.02
C LEU A 624 -22.24 13.55 0.53
N ALA A 625 -22.37 14.83 0.18
CA ALA A 625 -22.22 15.33 -1.19
C ALA A 625 -20.89 14.93 -1.85
N SER A 626 -19.80 14.99 -1.09
CA SER A 626 -18.47 14.59 -1.56
C SER A 626 -18.35 13.08 -1.82
N ILE A 627 -19.06 12.25 -1.04
CA ILE A 627 -19.03 10.79 -1.13
C ILE A 627 -19.98 10.30 -2.24
N LEU A 628 -21.15 10.91 -2.34
CA LEU A 628 -22.19 10.60 -3.32
C LEU A 628 -21.94 11.27 -4.68
N GLN A 629 -21.00 12.21 -4.77
CA GLN A 629 -20.67 12.98 -5.98
C GLN A 629 -21.88 13.69 -6.57
N MET A 630 -22.67 14.33 -5.70
CA MET A 630 -23.83 15.15 -6.07
C MET A 630 -23.84 16.46 -5.28
N PRO A 631 -24.51 17.51 -5.78
CA PRO A 631 -24.64 18.78 -5.04
C PRO A 631 -25.34 18.56 -3.69
N ALA A 632 -24.88 19.24 -2.64
CA ALA A 632 -25.43 19.08 -1.28
C ALA A 632 -26.92 19.48 -1.22
N GLU A 633 -27.35 20.39 -2.08
CA GLU A 633 -28.73 20.87 -2.19
C GLU A 633 -29.69 19.80 -2.71
N GLN A 634 -29.17 18.72 -3.34
CA GLN A 634 -29.96 17.59 -3.82
C GLN A 634 -30.13 16.49 -2.78
N ILE A 635 -29.54 16.65 -1.58
CA ILE A 635 -29.59 15.67 -0.50
C ILE A 635 -30.64 16.11 0.54
N ALA A 636 -31.87 15.65 0.34
CA ALA A 636 -32.99 15.87 1.24
C ALA A 636 -32.80 15.19 2.60
N HIS A 637 -33.10 15.92 3.69
CA HIS A 637 -32.82 15.50 5.06
C HIS A 637 -33.64 14.31 5.56
N ASP A 638 -34.84 14.15 5.02
CA ASP A 638 -35.85 13.14 5.34
C ASP A 638 -35.79 11.90 4.43
N ARG A 639 -34.92 11.92 3.41
CA ARG A 639 -34.74 10.82 2.48
C ARG A 639 -33.69 9.83 2.99
N LYS A 640 -33.96 8.53 2.77
CA LYS A 640 -33.04 7.47 3.18
C LYS A 640 -31.76 7.50 2.36
N LEU A 641 -30.62 7.31 3.02
CA LEU A 641 -29.30 7.25 2.40
C LEU A 641 -29.18 6.13 1.35
N GLU A 642 -29.93 5.03 1.54
CA GLU A 642 -30.02 3.91 0.59
C GLU A 642 -30.61 4.33 -0.77
N ASP A 643 -31.56 5.29 -0.77
CA ASP A 643 -32.21 5.78 -1.99
C ASP A 643 -31.28 6.65 -2.85
N TYR A 644 -30.17 7.11 -2.27
CA TYR A 644 -29.07 7.77 -3.00
C TYR A 644 -28.05 6.77 -3.55
N GLY A 645 -28.30 5.47 -3.42
CA GLY A 645 -27.42 4.41 -3.92
C GLY A 645 -26.19 4.16 -3.05
N MET A 646 -26.20 4.63 -1.80
CA MET A 646 -25.12 4.40 -0.83
C MET A 646 -24.89 2.89 -0.65
N ASP A 647 -23.65 2.45 -0.82
CA ASP A 647 -23.23 1.06 -0.61
C ASP A 647 -22.33 0.91 0.62
N SER A 648 -21.95 -0.31 0.98
CA SER A 648 -21.12 -0.58 2.17
C SER A 648 -19.73 0.07 2.12
N LEU A 649 -19.22 0.40 0.93
CA LEU A 649 -17.96 1.12 0.77
C LEU A 649 -18.15 2.62 1.00
N MET A 650 -19.21 3.20 0.45
CA MET A 650 -19.61 4.59 0.69
C MET A 650 -19.97 4.80 2.17
N GLY A 651 -20.71 3.88 2.79
CA GLY A 651 -21.02 3.92 4.23
C GLY A 651 -19.76 3.87 5.10
N ALA A 652 -18.76 3.06 4.72
CA ALA A 652 -17.47 3.07 5.40
C ALA A 652 -16.70 4.40 5.22
N GLN A 653 -16.83 5.07 4.07
CA GLN A 653 -16.28 6.40 3.84
C GLN A 653 -17.00 7.46 4.69
N VAL A 654 -18.34 7.38 4.82
CA VAL A 654 -19.12 8.27 5.69
C VAL A 654 -18.65 8.12 7.14
N LEU A 655 -18.52 6.89 7.63
CA LEU A 655 -18.04 6.61 8.98
C LEU A 655 -16.60 7.09 9.21
N ALA A 656 -15.72 6.87 8.24
CA ALA A 656 -14.35 7.38 8.31
C ALA A 656 -14.32 8.92 8.36
N SER A 657 -15.18 9.59 7.59
CA SER A 657 -15.31 11.05 7.59
C SER A 657 -15.91 11.57 8.90
N LEU A 658 -16.94 10.92 9.46
CA LEU A 658 -17.53 11.28 10.75
C LEU A 658 -16.54 11.09 11.91
N ARG A 659 -15.77 9.99 11.89
CA ARG A 659 -14.68 9.75 12.85
C ARG A 659 -13.60 10.81 12.73
N HIS A 660 -13.23 11.19 11.52
CA HIS A 660 -12.24 12.24 11.27
C HIS A 660 -12.74 13.63 11.73
N GLN A 661 -14.01 13.97 11.47
CA GLN A 661 -14.54 15.32 11.71
C GLN A 661 -15.04 15.55 13.13
N TYR A 662 -15.66 14.55 13.77
CA TYR A 662 -16.27 14.67 15.10
C TYR A 662 -15.57 13.79 16.16
N GLY A 663 -14.56 13.00 15.77
CA GLY A 663 -13.81 12.15 16.69
C GLY A 663 -14.66 11.06 17.35
N ILE A 664 -15.78 10.66 16.74
CA ILE A 664 -16.70 9.64 17.25
C ILE A 664 -16.61 8.37 16.42
N ASP A 665 -16.70 7.22 17.08
CA ASP A 665 -16.84 5.93 16.43
C ASP A 665 -18.31 5.51 16.46
N ILE A 666 -18.95 5.51 15.29
CA ILE A 666 -20.30 5.01 15.09
C ILE A 666 -20.21 3.59 14.51
N PRO A 667 -20.75 2.57 15.18
CA PRO A 667 -20.88 1.24 14.60
C PRO A 667 -21.74 1.31 13.32
N PRO A 668 -21.34 0.66 12.22
CA PRO A 668 -22.08 0.71 10.95
C PRO A 668 -23.56 0.34 11.06
N MET A 669 -23.89 -0.56 11.99
CA MET A 669 -25.25 -1.02 12.23
C MET A 669 -26.17 0.03 12.87
N GLU A 670 -25.63 1.04 13.55
CA GLU A 670 -26.45 2.10 14.15
C GLU A 670 -26.98 3.08 13.09
N ILE A 671 -26.24 3.29 11.99
CA ILE A 671 -26.74 4.07 10.84
C ILE A 671 -27.92 3.34 10.18
N LEU A 672 -27.86 2.01 10.08
CA LEU A 672 -28.93 1.19 9.50
C LEU A 672 -30.16 1.11 10.42
N ARG A 673 -29.97 1.11 11.75
CA ARG A 673 -31.06 1.02 12.74
C ARG A 673 -31.75 2.33 13.04
N SER A 674 -31.13 3.47 12.74
CA SER A 674 -31.65 4.79 13.11
C SER A 674 -32.74 5.32 12.17
N GLY A 675 -33.10 4.60 11.09
CA GLY A 675 -34.06 5.04 10.07
C GLY A 675 -33.39 5.43 8.76
N GLY A 676 -32.06 5.63 8.79
CA GLY A 676 -31.20 5.77 7.64
C GLY A 676 -31.31 7.11 6.92
N THR A 677 -31.95 8.13 7.53
CA THR A 677 -32.02 9.49 6.98
C THR A 677 -30.87 10.37 7.49
N ILE A 678 -30.74 11.59 6.97
CA ILE A 678 -29.74 12.54 7.48
C ILE A 678 -30.12 13.01 8.88
N ALA A 679 -31.41 13.23 9.15
CA ALA A 679 -31.90 13.64 10.46
C ALA A 679 -31.56 12.58 11.52
N ASP A 680 -31.70 11.30 11.16
CA ASP A 680 -31.35 10.17 12.03
C ASP A 680 -29.85 10.10 12.30
N LEU A 681 -29.03 10.33 11.26
CA LEU A 681 -27.58 10.38 11.38
C LEU A 681 -27.12 11.56 12.25
N ALA A 682 -27.77 12.73 12.13
CA ALA A 682 -27.50 13.90 12.96
C ALA A 682 -27.85 13.64 14.44
N ALA A 683 -28.99 13.01 14.71
CA ALA A 683 -29.40 12.63 16.06
C ALA A 683 -28.43 11.63 16.70
N LEU A 684 -27.94 10.67 15.93
CA LEU A 684 -26.99 9.65 16.37
C LEU A 684 -25.62 10.26 16.70
N VAL A 685 -25.15 11.20 15.85
CA VAL A 685 -23.93 11.96 16.12
C VAL A 685 -24.07 12.78 17.41
N LEU A 686 -25.21 13.46 17.63
CA LEU A 686 -25.50 14.19 18.87
C LEU A 686 -25.46 13.27 20.11
N ASP A 687 -26.08 12.10 20.04
CA ASP A 687 -26.11 11.16 21.17
C ASP A 687 -24.71 10.66 21.55
N ARG A 688 -23.82 10.47 20.56
CA ARG A 688 -22.42 10.06 20.79
C ARG A 688 -21.51 11.19 21.28
N LEU A 689 -21.89 12.45 21.09
CA LEU A 689 -21.15 13.60 21.63
C LEU A 689 -21.45 13.82 23.12
N ARG A 690 -22.65 13.48 23.60
CA ARG A 690 -23.06 13.61 25.02
C ARG A 690 -22.20 12.83 26.04
N PRO A 691 -21.78 11.56 25.81
CA PRO A 691 -20.95 10.83 26.78
C PRO A 691 -19.54 11.40 26.99
N ARG A 692 -19.04 12.32 26.14
CA ARG A 692 -17.80 13.06 26.38
C ARG A 692 -17.95 14.22 27.38
N GLN A 693 -19.14 14.81 27.51
CA GLN A 693 -19.35 15.95 28.42
C GLN A 693 -19.46 15.52 29.89
N ALA A 694 -19.95 14.31 30.17
CA ALA A 694 -20.09 13.80 31.54
C ALA A 694 -18.75 13.40 32.20
N THR A 695 -17.70 13.15 31.41
CA THR A 695 -16.37 12.74 31.92
C THR A 695 -15.41 13.92 32.16
N ALA A 696 -15.68 15.10 31.60
CA ALA A 696 -14.88 16.32 31.82
C ALA A 696 -15.36 17.17 33.02
N ALA A 697 -16.61 17.03 33.45
CA ALA A 697 -17.16 17.75 34.62
C ALA A 697 -16.85 17.08 35.98
N GLY A 698 -16.05 16.01 35.98
CA GLY A 698 -15.71 15.22 37.16
C GLY A 698 -14.22 14.89 37.25
N ARG A 699 -13.34 15.88 37.14
CA ARG A 699 -11.96 15.86 37.64
C ARG A 699 -11.51 17.23 38.10
#